data_AF-A0A0W0VZP9-F1
#
_entry.id   AF-A0A0W0VZP9-F1
#
_cell.length_a   1.000
_cell.length_b   1.000
_cell.length_c   1.000
_cell.angle_alpha   90.00
_cell.angle_beta   90.00
_cell.angle_gamma   90.00
#
_symmetry.space_group_name_H-M   'P 1'
#
loop_
_entity.id
_entity.type
_entity.pdbx_description
1 polymer ?
#
loop_
_entity_poly.entity_id
_entity_poly.type
_entity_poly.pdbx_seq_one_letter_code
_entity_poly.pdbx_strand_id
1 'polypeptide(L)'
;MGKNTYPAPYKGQSQSISPKEIINQAKKAFKKANYAEAIRLIQLLSEEEIKKHRLASKIQEITFQISKKIEKFPVNQVSGTELSCGEIVRNAICTAGYQSRFSSLQAQHQQKLKADFKEQVSWVIELIQFIGENYRSDSALPPFIDPRFYGDSEKAKQLRFNQIGSYVFSLLKEWRNDFSKLVDQLGVKVFADAPTDIVLNDAKVILRMMFECIYHFPRAERGKLIKYLPWGENSWYLFDFCGALVIGREQQGSKINEITLLPYDFEGDIKKQRLLLKLQESVTEYRSTVNHALGDIIRSDLPMLHDFFVKIHAHLTTPSMSISPMPDLKYMRTLIWYGKQTFNALKLLAVLPFNEENCIYANEILMELSTAAAQPLDLPTGALKEKTGQDGPRKNSQTAMQILRPSVREKFQNACQNRRLYLGLLKDSSQLTPHMRLQLPQEMEYSAFTSLNSCLSLLRKIQLTGEIFLPRNWGHHLKTLSIINPECLSKIRNGLCHVEDWDYFHVAVLVENSPHLLNQIYEELKQFKRAVYELIVERQGQFKNWEKIDTSSGYNNWAKEMDLYWQTIISYYNQTKKDFTHYSPKIPLLDEKDCKVLYETLTPAHPHFEQVKAVVEGNIPYAIPADLTLGMEKGRRRKVDKYLKKAEKNYREHKKEAVKQHMQETQKNKKEIKAKRQAAMETYFPLLNAWSELYYMAESDQPQNVPVSVLVQTTMDKLLNRLELLFSLLAENEIDVTQFTKEKFQLFLFDYINENLNFSLSTGYLLGQIISFINKLSSIVDLQDISPQLKERLPDLVALRNALEHTDPILESSEISYFQMASKIPQLTAYVLGEIIFDYHQPIRAFAAKKRVENPAVVSDCSAAASSDLSVPTSSSSGLSGERQRQTNALRLSGLTLFDADKKGKNEGAVQEAQQNTADKSPPIIRFGFFDSTKQETEILDKALSILTINAFFKG
;
A
#
# COMPACT_ATOMS: atom_id res chain seq x y z
N MET A 1 53.21 -67.25 -1.47
CA MET A 1 52.95 -68.10 -2.65
C MET A 1 51.46 -68.33 -2.76
N GLY A 2 50.89 -68.15 -3.94
CA GLY A 2 49.45 -68.34 -4.21
C GLY A 2 48.93 -67.39 -5.28
N LYS A 3 49.13 -67.75 -6.56
CA LYS A 3 48.46 -67.10 -7.70
C LYS A 3 46.96 -67.40 -7.61
N ASN A 4 46.10 -66.40 -7.80
CA ASN A 4 44.75 -66.62 -8.27
C ASN A 4 44.37 -65.58 -9.32
N THR A 5 43.91 -66.10 -10.44
CA THR A 5 43.58 -65.50 -11.73
C THR A 5 42.29 -64.70 -11.67
N TYR A 6 42.30 -63.47 -12.19
CA TYR A 6 41.10 -62.70 -12.55
C TYR A 6 40.44 -63.30 -13.80
N PRO A 7 39.10 -63.38 -13.88
CA PRO A 7 38.42 -63.73 -15.11
C PRO A 7 38.47 -62.55 -16.10
N ALA A 8 38.56 -62.89 -17.38
CA ALA A 8 38.59 -61.97 -18.51
C ALA A 8 37.33 -61.07 -18.60
N PRO A 9 37.44 -59.86 -19.19
CA PRO A 9 36.31 -58.95 -19.35
C PRO A 9 35.28 -59.50 -20.35
N TYR A 10 34.02 -59.56 -19.92
CA TYR A 10 32.88 -59.83 -20.77
C TYR A 10 32.79 -58.75 -21.87
N LYS A 11 33.01 -59.15 -23.14
CA LYS A 11 32.61 -58.36 -24.32
C LYS A 11 31.08 -58.37 -24.40
N GLY A 12 30.43 -57.37 -23.82
CA GLY A 12 29.02 -57.10 -24.09
C GLY A 12 28.85 -56.64 -25.53
N GLN A 13 28.26 -57.47 -26.38
CA GLN A 13 27.72 -57.07 -27.68
C GLN A 13 26.57 -56.09 -27.43
N SER A 14 26.72 -54.81 -27.79
CA SER A 14 25.57 -53.93 -27.93
C SER A 14 24.81 -54.40 -29.17
N GLN A 15 23.72 -55.15 -29.00
CA GLN A 15 22.77 -55.38 -30.09
C GLN A 15 22.32 -54.02 -30.62
N SER A 16 22.67 -53.69 -31.87
CA SER A 16 22.23 -52.46 -32.51
C SER A 16 20.73 -52.58 -32.78
N ILE A 17 19.93 -51.97 -31.90
CA ILE A 17 18.48 -51.91 -32.06
C ILE A 17 18.19 -51.22 -33.40
N SER A 18 17.40 -51.85 -34.26
CA SER A 18 17.11 -51.28 -35.58
C SER A 18 16.32 -49.97 -35.46
N PRO A 19 16.49 -48.97 -36.35
CA PRO A 19 15.70 -47.74 -36.33
C PRO A 19 14.18 -48.00 -36.29
N LYS A 20 13.69 -49.06 -36.97
CA LYS A 20 12.28 -49.47 -36.92
C LYS A 20 11.83 -49.93 -35.53
N GLU A 21 12.66 -50.67 -34.80
CA GLU A 21 12.36 -51.09 -33.43
C GLU A 21 12.36 -49.91 -32.47
N ILE A 22 13.33 -49.00 -32.59
CA ILE A 22 13.38 -47.77 -31.79
C ILE A 22 12.07 -46.97 -31.96
N ILE A 23 11.57 -46.82 -33.18
CA ILE A 23 10.30 -46.13 -33.47
C ILE A 23 9.10 -46.86 -32.87
N ASN A 24 9.04 -48.19 -32.99
CA ASN A 24 7.94 -48.98 -32.44
C ASN A 24 7.93 -48.94 -30.91
N GLN A 25 9.10 -48.98 -30.29
CA GLN A 25 9.25 -48.78 -28.85
C GLN A 25 8.85 -47.36 -28.45
N ALA A 26 9.25 -46.34 -29.21
CA ALA A 26 8.85 -44.96 -28.97
C ALA A 26 7.32 -44.80 -29.05
N LYS A 27 6.67 -45.40 -30.06
CA LYS A 27 5.20 -45.42 -30.17
C LYS A 27 4.53 -46.15 -29.01
N LYS A 28 5.13 -47.24 -28.53
CA LYS A 28 4.61 -48.00 -27.38
C LYS A 28 4.76 -47.19 -26.09
N ALA A 29 5.90 -46.54 -25.88
CA ALA A 29 6.12 -45.60 -24.78
C ALA A 29 5.11 -44.44 -24.86
N PHE A 30 4.88 -43.91 -26.06
CA PHE A 30 3.91 -42.85 -26.33
C PHE A 30 2.47 -43.25 -25.97
N LYS A 31 2.02 -44.44 -26.40
CA LYS A 31 0.68 -44.97 -26.06
C LYS A 31 0.48 -45.14 -24.55
N LYS A 32 1.57 -45.33 -23.80
CA LYS A 32 1.57 -45.44 -22.34
C LYS A 32 1.78 -44.10 -21.62
N ALA A 33 1.75 -42.98 -22.34
CA ALA A 33 2.07 -41.66 -21.82
C ALA A 33 3.47 -41.54 -21.19
N ASN A 34 4.41 -42.39 -21.64
CA ASN A 34 5.81 -42.31 -21.25
C ASN A 34 6.59 -41.48 -22.29
N TYR A 35 6.36 -40.17 -22.26
CA TYR A 35 6.83 -39.25 -23.30
C TYR A 35 8.35 -39.07 -23.27
N ALA A 36 8.96 -39.02 -22.08
CA ALA A 36 10.41 -38.93 -21.93
C ALA A 36 11.13 -40.11 -22.58
N GLU A 37 10.65 -41.33 -22.35
CA GLU A 37 11.25 -42.53 -22.97
C GLU A 37 10.98 -42.56 -24.47
N ALA A 38 9.79 -42.16 -24.93
CA ALA A 38 9.50 -42.06 -26.35
C ALA A 38 10.46 -41.11 -27.07
N ILE A 39 10.77 -39.98 -26.46
CA ILE A 39 11.67 -38.96 -27.02
C ILE A 39 13.12 -39.42 -26.92
N ARG A 40 13.54 -39.99 -25.78
CA ARG A 40 14.87 -40.57 -25.61
C ARG A 40 15.14 -41.60 -26.69
N LEU A 41 14.17 -42.48 -26.96
CA LEU A 41 14.23 -43.46 -28.04
C LEU A 41 14.35 -42.76 -29.41
N ILE A 42 13.54 -41.73 -29.69
CA ILE A 42 13.63 -40.97 -30.95
C ILE A 42 15.00 -40.27 -31.11
N GLN A 43 15.62 -39.80 -30.02
CA GLN A 43 16.95 -39.16 -30.04
C GLN A 43 18.10 -40.13 -30.29
N LEU A 44 17.87 -41.44 -30.20
CA LEU A 44 18.86 -42.45 -30.59
C LEU A 44 19.00 -42.56 -32.13
N LEU A 45 18.10 -41.94 -32.90
CA LEU A 45 18.13 -41.93 -34.36
C LEU A 45 19.02 -40.79 -34.87
N SER A 46 19.83 -41.05 -35.89
CA SER A 46 20.60 -40.00 -36.57
C SER A 46 19.70 -39.08 -37.39
N GLU A 47 20.17 -37.87 -37.66
CA GLU A 47 19.44 -36.87 -38.46
C GLU A 47 19.11 -37.38 -39.87
N GLU A 48 20.02 -38.15 -40.46
CA GLU A 48 19.81 -38.83 -41.74
C GLU A 48 18.73 -39.91 -41.64
N GLU A 49 18.69 -40.71 -40.57
CA GLU A 49 17.64 -41.73 -40.36
C GLU A 49 16.25 -41.10 -40.15
N ILE A 50 16.20 -39.96 -39.44
CA ILE A 50 14.97 -39.17 -39.22
C ILE A 50 14.44 -38.63 -40.56
N LYS A 51 15.33 -38.12 -41.43
CA LYS A 51 14.98 -37.61 -42.76
C LYS A 51 14.61 -38.75 -43.74
N LYS A 52 15.37 -39.85 -43.75
CA LYS A 52 15.28 -40.97 -44.70
C LYS A 52 14.00 -41.82 -44.55
N HIS A 53 13.39 -41.85 -43.36
CA HIS A 53 12.23 -42.70 -43.09
C HIS A 53 10.86 -42.02 -43.17
N ARG A 54 10.73 -40.80 -43.74
CA ARG A 54 9.55 -39.93 -43.52
C ARG A 54 9.21 -39.78 -42.02
N LEU A 55 10.24 -39.96 -41.19
CA LEU A 55 10.13 -40.01 -39.75
C LEU A 55 9.91 -38.60 -39.21
N ALA A 56 10.48 -37.58 -39.85
CA ALA A 56 10.16 -36.19 -39.59
C ALA A 56 8.65 -35.89 -39.66
N SER A 57 7.95 -36.36 -40.70
CA SER A 57 6.49 -36.20 -40.82
C SER A 57 5.71 -37.01 -39.79
N LYS A 58 6.18 -38.21 -39.41
CA LYS A 58 5.58 -39.03 -38.34
C LYS A 58 5.86 -38.53 -36.94
N ILE A 59 7.03 -37.94 -36.72
CA ILE A 59 7.41 -37.25 -35.48
C ILE A 59 6.59 -35.97 -35.40
N GLN A 60 6.48 -35.17 -36.48
CA GLN A 60 5.54 -34.06 -36.57
C GLN A 60 4.09 -34.51 -36.35
N GLU A 61 3.68 -35.66 -36.88
CA GLU A 61 2.33 -36.20 -36.66
C GLU A 61 2.14 -36.68 -35.21
N ILE A 62 3.15 -37.32 -34.60
CA ILE A 62 3.13 -37.68 -33.17
C ILE A 62 3.09 -36.41 -32.32
N THR A 63 3.91 -35.41 -32.62
CA THR A 63 3.92 -34.08 -31.98
C THR A 63 2.57 -33.38 -32.16
N PHE A 64 2.00 -33.41 -33.36
CA PHE A 64 0.68 -32.85 -33.65
C PHE A 64 -0.43 -33.61 -32.91
N GLN A 65 -0.35 -34.94 -32.80
CA GLN A 65 -1.27 -35.78 -32.03
C GLN A 65 -1.12 -35.54 -30.51
N ILE A 66 0.09 -35.22 -30.03
CA ILE A 66 0.34 -34.71 -28.67
C ILE A 66 -0.44 -33.40 -28.49
N SER A 67 -0.21 -32.42 -29.37
CA SER A 67 -0.91 -31.12 -29.36
C SER A 67 -2.44 -31.29 -29.38
N LYS A 68 -2.97 -32.15 -30.24
CA LYS A 68 -4.43 -32.42 -30.35
C LYS A 68 -5.04 -33.17 -29.16
N LYS A 69 -4.28 -34.04 -28.48
CA LYS A 69 -4.74 -34.67 -27.22
C LYS A 69 -4.69 -33.68 -26.05
N ILE A 70 -3.80 -32.71 -26.12
CA ILE A 70 -3.72 -31.59 -25.16
C ILE A 70 -4.88 -30.60 -25.39
N GLU A 71 -5.31 -30.34 -26.63
CA GLU A 71 -6.52 -29.56 -26.94
C GLU A 71 -7.83 -30.15 -26.35
N LYS A 72 -7.81 -31.44 -25.94
CA LYS A 72 -8.92 -32.09 -25.24
C LYS A 72 -8.87 -31.96 -23.72
N PHE A 73 -7.77 -31.47 -23.15
CA PHE A 73 -7.87 -30.74 -21.88
C PHE A 73 -8.53 -29.40 -22.21
N PRO A 74 -9.43 -28.87 -21.38
CA PRO A 74 -10.25 -27.72 -21.76
C PRO A 74 -9.39 -26.44 -21.80
N VAL A 75 -8.67 -26.24 -22.91
CA VAL A 75 -7.98 -24.99 -23.25
C VAL A 75 -9.00 -23.96 -23.76
N ASN A 76 -10.18 -24.41 -24.20
CA ASN A 76 -11.19 -23.56 -24.83
C ASN A 76 -12.15 -22.85 -23.85
N GLN A 77 -11.87 -22.89 -22.54
CA GLN A 77 -12.45 -21.94 -21.57
C GLN A 77 -11.43 -20.87 -21.12
N VAL A 78 -10.25 -20.83 -21.75
CA VAL A 78 -9.07 -20.09 -21.28
C VAL A 78 -8.73 -18.91 -22.20
N SER A 79 -9.67 -18.42 -23.00
CA SER A 79 -9.47 -17.22 -23.85
C SER A 79 -9.63 -15.91 -23.06
N GLY A 80 -9.18 -15.89 -21.81
CA GLY A 80 -9.21 -14.71 -20.93
C GLY A 80 -8.26 -14.76 -19.74
N THR A 81 -7.69 -15.92 -19.41
CA THR A 81 -6.74 -16.07 -18.30
C THR A 81 -5.54 -16.87 -18.79
N GLU A 82 -4.36 -16.25 -18.84
CA GLU A 82 -3.11 -16.96 -19.04
C GLU A 82 -2.94 -18.00 -17.91
N LEU A 83 -3.31 -19.25 -18.17
CA LEU A 83 -2.93 -20.42 -17.36
C LEU A 83 -1.40 -20.54 -17.43
N SER A 84 -0.72 -19.74 -16.60
CA SER A 84 0.72 -19.78 -16.43
C SER A 84 1.12 -21.19 -15.98
N CYS A 85 2.31 -21.66 -16.36
CA CYS A 85 2.83 -22.96 -15.91
C CYS A 85 2.66 -23.22 -14.40
N GLY A 86 2.52 -22.17 -13.59
CA GLY A 86 2.27 -22.24 -12.15
C GLY A 86 1.08 -23.11 -11.72
N GLU A 87 -0.10 -23.01 -12.35
CA GLU A 87 -1.27 -23.80 -11.90
C GLU A 87 -1.15 -25.28 -12.27
N ILE A 88 -0.61 -25.57 -13.46
CA ILE A 88 -0.32 -26.94 -13.90
C ILE A 88 0.70 -27.59 -12.96
N VAL A 89 1.78 -26.86 -12.65
CA VAL A 89 2.82 -27.34 -11.74
C VAL A 89 2.26 -27.52 -10.32
N ARG A 90 1.46 -26.57 -9.82
CA ARG A 90 0.79 -26.65 -8.51
C ARG A 90 -0.05 -27.91 -8.38
N ASN A 91 -0.89 -28.20 -9.37
CA ASN A 91 -1.77 -29.38 -9.35
C ASN A 91 -0.97 -30.69 -9.36
N ALA A 92 0.22 -30.68 -9.97
CA ALA A 92 1.09 -31.85 -10.03
C ALA A 92 1.90 -32.08 -8.74
N ILE A 93 2.43 -31.02 -8.12
CA ILE A 93 3.40 -31.15 -7.02
C ILE A 93 2.78 -30.98 -5.64
N CYS A 94 1.64 -30.30 -5.50
CA CYS A 94 1.01 -30.12 -4.19
C CYS A 94 0.20 -31.37 -3.79
N THR A 95 0.27 -31.76 -2.53
CA THR A 95 -0.57 -32.85 -2.01
C THR A 95 -2.06 -32.51 -2.07
N ALA A 96 -2.90 -33.53 -2.32
CA ALA A 96 -4.35 -33.35 -2.39
C ALA A 96 -4.95 -32.80 -1.09
N GLY A 97 -4.40 -33.21 0.07
CA GLY A 97 -4.86 -32.72 1.38
C GLY A 97 -4.63 -31.22 1.56
N TYR A 98 -3.45 -30.72 1.13
CA TYR A 98 -3.15 -29.29 1.13
C TYR A 98 -4.11 -28.52 0.23
N GLN A 99 -4.27 -28.95 -1.03
CA GLN A 99 -5.14 -28.29 -1.99
C GLN A 99 -6.59 -28.22 -1.49
N SER A 100 -7.11 -29.34 -0.98
CA SER A 100 -8.46 -29.41 -0.42
C SER A 100 -8.64 -28.47 0.76
N ARG A 101 -7.66 -28.38 1.67
CA ARG A 101 -7.73 -27.47 2.82
C ARG A 101 -7.64 -26.02 2.39
N PHE A 102 -6.75 -25.68 1.46
CA PHE A 102 -6.63 -24.32 0.92
C PHE A 102 -7.94 -23.86 0.27
N SER A 103 -8.54 -24.67 -0.61
CA SER A 103 -9.82 -24.36 -1.24
C SER A 103 -10.97 -24.26 -0.23
N SER A 104 -10.98 -25.14 0.79
CA SER A 104 -11.95 -25.06 1.88
C SER A 104 -11.84 -23.73 2.64
N LEU A 105 -10.62 -23.25 2.91
CA LEU A 105 -10.43 -21.98 3.60
C LEU A 105 -11.00 -20.81 2.80
N GLN A 106 -10.73 -20.78 1.49
CA GLN A 106 -11.27 -19.75 0.59
C GLN A 106 -12.81 -19.79 0.53
N ALA A 107 -13.40 -20.98 0.43
CA ALA A 107 -14.85 -21.14 0.35
C ALA A 107 -15.58 -20.67 1.63
N GLN A 108 -14.98 -20.88 2.80
CA GLN A 108 -15.58 -20.49 4.08
C GLN A 108 -15.43 -19.00 4.40
N HIS A 109 -14.50 -18.30 3.74
CA HIS A 109 -14.07 -16.97 4.17
C HIS A 109 -15.22 -15.95 4.28
N GLN A 110 -16.05 -15.84 3.24
CA GLN A 110 -17.15 -14.86 3.22
C GLN A 110 -18.19 -15.08 4.31
N GLN A 111 -18.44 -16.35 4.68
CA GLN A 111 -19.31 -16.68 5.81
C GLN A 111 -18.65 -16.26 7.13
N LYS A 112 -17.36 -16.51 7.30
CA LYS A 112 -16.61 -16.17 8.52
C LYS A 112 -16.47 -14.66 8.76
N LEU A 113 -16.51 -13.83 7.72
CA LEU A 113 -16.55 -12.37 7.87
C LEU A 113 -17.82 -11.89 8.59
N LYS A 114 -18.94 -12.60 8.41
CA LYS A 114 -20.25 -12.28 9.02
C LYS A 114 -20.47 -12.94 10.37
N ALA A 115 -19.52 -13.73 10.83
CA ALA A 115 -19.58 -14.42 12.11
C ALA A 115 -19.44 -13.45 13.29
N ASP A 116 -19.72 -13.95 14.50
CA ASP A 116 -19.46 -13.15 15.70
C ASP A 116 -17.95 -12.92 15.94
N PHE A 117 -17.63 -11.98 16.83
CA PHE A 117 -16.24 -11.61 17.07
C PHE A 117 -15.35 -12.78 17.55
N LYS A 118 -15.92 -13.73 18.32
CA LYS A 118 -15.15 -14.87 18.84
C LYS A 118 -14.82 -15.84 17.70
N GLU A 119 -15.78 -16.12 16.83
CA GLU A 119 -15.58 -16.94 15.64
C GLU A 119 -14.63 -16.28 14.64
N GLN A 120 -14.72 -14.96 14.46
CA GLN A 120 -13.78 -14.20 13.64
C GLN A 120 -12.33 -14.31 14.18
N VAL A 121 -12.14 -14.21 15.50
CA VAL A 121 -10.81 -14.42 16.12
C VAL A 121 -10.32 -15.86 15.92
N SER A 122 -11.21 -16.86 16.10
CA SER A 122 -10.86 -18.27 15.83
C SER A 122 -10.44 -18.49 14.37
N TRP A 123 -11.11 -17.82 13.44
CA TRP A 123 -10.79 -17.88 12.02
C TRP A 123 -9.40 -17.32 11.73
N VAL A 124 -9.05 -16.17 12.30
CA VAL A 124 -7.68 -15.61 12.19
C VAL A 124 -6.63 -16.59 12.69
N ILE A 125 -6.88 -17.27 13.82
CA ILE A 125 -5.97 -18.30 14.35
C ILE A 125 -5.79 -19.46 13.36
N GLU A 126 -6.88 -19.97 12.78
CA GLU A 126 -6.86 -21.07 11.81
C GLU A 126 -6.06 -20.71 10.55
N LEU A 127 -6.23 -19.50 10.04
CA LEU A 127 -5.48 -18.99 8.89
C LEU A 127 -3.97 -18.92 9.19
N ILE A 128 -3.60 -18.44 10.38
CA ILE A 128 -2.19 -18.38 10.79
C ILE A 128 -1.62 -19.79 10.98
N GLN A 129 -2.38 -20.72 11.57
CA GLN A 129 -1.97 -22.11 11.74
C GLN A 129 -1.73 -22.80 10.39
N PHE A 130 -2.61 -22.57 9.41
CA PHE A 130 -2.42 -23.09 8.08
C PHE A 130 -1.09 -22.65 7.45
N ILE A 131 -0.72 -21.37 7.58
CA ILE A 131 0.61 -20.87 7.15
C ILE A 131 1.73 -21.53 7.96
N GLY A 132 1.58 -21.60 9.28
CA GLY A 132 2.60 -22.15 10.18
C GLY A 132 2.92 -23.63 9.89
N GLU A 133 1.90 -24.43 9.61
CA GLU A 133 2.02 -25.87 9.32
C GLU A 133 2.64 -26.14 7.95
N ASN A 134 2.38 -25.27 6.96
CA ASN A 134 2.75 -25.55 5.57
C ASN A 134 3.98 -24.76 5.09
N TYR A 135 4.27 -23.58 5.63
CA TYR A 135 5.27 -22.66 5.04
C TYR A 135 6.51 -22.40 5.90
N ARG A 136 6.53 -22.85 7.17
CA ARG A 136 7.65 -22.61 8.09
C ARG A 136 8.77 -23.65 8.06
N SER A 137 8.74 -24.57 7.11
CA SER A 137 9.61 -25.74 7.20
C SER A 137 11.10 -25.38 7.12
N ASP A 138 11.89 -25.88 8.07
CA ASP A 138 13.36 -25.88 7.98
C ASP A 138 13.88 -26.89 6.93
N SER A 139 12.98 -27.69 6.35
CA SER A 139 13.30 -28.61 5.25
C SER A 139 13.46 -27.87 3.92
N ALA A 140 14.34 -28.39 3.07
CA ALA A 140 14.59 -27.84 1.73
C ALA A 140 13.34 -27.76 0.84
N LEU A 141 12.31 -28.57 1.12
CA LEU A 141 11.01 -28.53 0.45
C LEU A 141 9.88 -28.39 1.49
N PRO A 142 8.85 -27.57 1.23
CA PRO A 142 7.66 -27.51 2.07
C PRO A 142 6.95 -28.88 2.18
N PRO A 143 6.29 -29.19 3.31
CA PRO A 143 5.68 -30.51 3.57
C PRO A 143 4.56 -30.89 2.60
N PHE A 144 3.94 -29.90 1.95
CA PHE A 144 2.88 -30.13 0.97
C PHE A 144 3.42 -30.38 -0.45
N ILE A 145 4.73 -30.28 -0.67
CA ILE A 145 5.36 -30.50 -1.97
C ILE A 145 5.81 -31.96 -2.09
N ASP A 146 5.45 -32.60 -3.20
CA ASP A 146 5.83 -33.96 -3.53
C ASP A 146 7.33 -34.05 -3.90
N PRO A 147 8.18 -34.69 -3.07
CA PRO A 147 9.61 -34.77 -3.31
C PRO A 147 9.98 -35.57 -4.55
N ARG A 148 9.06 -36.37 -5.13
CA ARG A 148 9.34 -37.21 -6.32
C ARG A 148 9.68 -36.42 -7.58
N PHE A 149 9.32 -35.14 -7.63
CA PHE A 149 9.66 -34.26 -8.76
C PHE A 149 11.08 -33.68 -8.67
N TYR A 150 11.76 -33.87 -7.54
CA TYR A 150 13.07 -33.27 -7.23
C TYR A 150 14.19 -34.32 -7.28
N GLY A 151 15.37 -33.90 -7.72
CA GLY A 151 16.57 -34.75 -7.87
C GLY A 151 16.84 -35.22 -9.31
N ASP A 152 18.00 -35.88 -9.47
CA ASP A 152 18.58 -36.27 -10.78
C ASP A 152 18.20 -37.67 -11.27
N SER A 153 17.33 -38.37 -10.53
CA SER A 153 16.91 -39.72 -10.91
C SER A 153 16.11 -39.70 -12.22
N GLU A 154 16.26 -40.73 -13.06
CA GLU A 154 15.48 -40.86 -14.31
C GLU A 154 13.96 -40.82 -14.08
N LYS A 155 13.49 -41.32 -12.92
CA LYS A 155 12.08 -41.23 -12.52
C LYS A 155 11.64 -39.78 -12.29
N ALA A 156 12.45 -38.96 -11.62
CA ALA A 156 12.16 -37.54 -11.40
C ALA A 156 12.16 -36.76 -12.71
N LYS A 157 13.15 -37.00 -13.59
CA LYS A 157 13.19 -36.43 -14.94
C LYS A 157 11.93 -36.77 -15.73
N GLN A 158 11.53 -38.05 -15.70
CA GLN A 158 10.33 -38.53 -16.38
C GLN A 158 9.05 -37.87 -15.83
N LEU A 159 8.94 -37.70 -14.50
CA LEU A 159 7.81 -37.02 -13.88
C LEU A 159 7.73 -35.55 -14.29
N ARG A 160 8.84 -34.80 -14.23
CA ARG A 160 8.89 -33.40 -14.70
C ARG A 160 8.54 -33.32 -16.19
N PHE A 161 9.16 -34.15 -17.00
CA PHE A 161 8.93 -34.23 -18.45
C PHE A 161 7.44 -34.47 -18.76
N ASN A 162 6.78 -35.39 -18.07
CA ASN A 162 5.38 -35.70 -18.32
C ASN A 162 4.44 -34.54 -17.97
N GLN A 163 4.81 -33.68 -17.02
CA GLN A 163 3.97 -32.54 -16.61
C GLN A 163 4.15 -31.32 -17.50
N ILE A 164 5.40 -30.92 -17.79
CA ILE A 164 5.67 -29.70 -18.56
C ILE A 164 5.94 -29.96 -20.05
N GLY A 165 6.22 -31.21 -20.44
CA GLY A 165 6.61 -31.53 -21.81
C GLY A 165 5.56 -31.12 -22.84
N SER A 166 4.27 -31.24 -22.50
CA SER A 166 3.13 -30.76 -23.29
C SER A 166 3.21 -29.26 -23.60
N TYR A 167 3.57 -28.44 -22.61
CA TYR A 167 3.76 -27.00 -22.74
C TYR A 167 5.01 -26.64 -23.54
N VAL A 168 6.12 -27.36 -23.33
CA VAL A 168 7.35 -27.11 -24.11
C VAL A 168 7.17 -27.51 -25.57
N PHE A 169 6.41 -28.57 -25.83
CA PHE A 169 6.12 -29.03 -27.19
C PHE A 169 5.34 -28.02 -28.02
N SER A 170 4.41 -27.26 -27.43
CA SER A 170 3.67 -26.23 -28.16
C SER A 170 4.53 -25.01 -28.50
N LEU A 171 5.64 -24.80 -27.80
CA LEU A 171 6.56 -23.68 -28.02
C LEU A 171 7.64 -23.96 -29.09
N LEU A 172 7.85 -25.22 -29.47
CA LEU A 172 8.86 -25.58 -30.46
C LEU A 172 8.30 -25.59 -31.88
N LYS A 173 8.93 -24.80 -32.75
CA LYS A 173 8.64 -24.77 -34.19
C LYS A 173 9.34 -25.90 -34.97
N GLU A 174 10.45 -26.43 -34.43
CA GLU A 174 11.29 -27.43 -35.09
C GLU A 174 11.88 -28.44 -34.08
N TRP A 175 12.15 -29.66 -34.54
CA TRP A 175 12.77 -30.71 -33.74
C TRP A 175 14.26 -30.45 -33.50
N ARG A 176 14.75 -30.73 -32.28
CA ARG A 176 16.18 -30.67 -31.93
C ARG A 176 16.65 -31.99 -31.32
N ASN A 177 17.86 -32.42 -31.65
CA ASN A 177 18.42 -33.72 -31.20
C ASN A 177 18.63 -33.78 -29.68
N ASP A 178 18.72 -32.64 -28.99
CA ASP A 178 18.89 -32.50 -27.54
C ASP A 178 17.60 -32.15 -26.78
N PHE A 179 16.42 -32.35 -27.41
CA PHE A 179 15.13 -31.95 -26.84
C PHE A 179 14.86 -32.45 -25.41
N SER A 180 15.10 -33.72 -25.11
CA SER A 180 14.88 -34.26 -23.74
C SER A 180 15.72 -33.54 -22.68
N LYS A 181 16.98 -33.19 -23.02
CA LYS A 181 17.88 -32.45 -22.16
C LYS A 181 17.40 -31.02 -21.97
N LEU A 182 16.88 -30.38 -23.02
CA LEU A 182 16.33 -29.04 -22.96
C LEU A 182 15.04 -28.99 -22.12
N VAL A 183 14.14 -29.96 -22.27
CA VAL A 183 12.92 -30.07 -21.44
C VAL A 183 13.27 -30.38 -19.99
N ASP A 184 14.23 -31.27 -19.72
CA ASP A 184 14.65 -31.56 -18.35
C ASP A 184 15.32 -30.34 -17.71
N GLN A 185 16.17 -29.60 -18.43
CA GLN A 185 16.76 -28.35 -17.94
C GLN A 185 15.69 -27.29 -17.63
N LEU A 186 14.71 -27.13 -18.53
CA LEU A 186 13.58 -26.23 -18.30
C LEU A 186 12.71 -26.72 -17.14
N GLY A 187 12.50 -28.03 -17.01
CA GLY A 187 11.80 -28.66 -15.90
C GLY A 187 12.51 -28.47 -14.58
N VAL A 188 13.82 -28.66 -14.51
CA VAL A 188 14.62 -28.37 -13.32
C VAL A 188 14.44 -26.91 -12.92
N LYS A 189 14.50 -25.98 -13.88
CA LYS A 189 14.29 -24.54 -13.60
C LYS A 189 12.88 -24.25 -13.07
N VAL A 190 11.84 -24.67 -13.79
CA VAL A 190 10.43 -24.41 -13.44
C VAL A 190 10.08 -25.04 -12.09
N PHE A 191 10.48 -26.29 -11.86
CA PHE A 191 10.17 -26.99 -10.62
C PHE A 191 11.03 -26.53 -9.44
N ALA A 192 12.25 -26.04 -9.64
CA ALA A 192 13.08 -25.51 -8.55
C ALA A 192 12.46 -24.25 -7.92
N ASP A 193 11.86 -23.38 -8.72
CA ASP A 193 11.25 -22.13 -8.24
C ASP A 193 9.80 -22.35 -7.76
N ALA A 194 9.11 -23.38 -8.27
CA ALA A 194 7.70 -23.61 -8.01
C ALA A 194 7.31 -23.72 -6.52
N PRO A 195 8.03 -24.43 -5.63
CA PRO A 195 7.70 -24.45 -4.20
C PRO A 195 7.61 -23.07 -3.60
N THR A 196 8.64 -22.25 -3.83
CA THR A 196 8.73 -20.91 -3.25
C THR A 196 7.65 -20.01 -3.84
N ASP A 197 7.44 -20.06 -5.15
CA ASP A 197 6.40 -19.28 -5.81
C ASP A 197 4.99 -19.66 -5.33
N ILE A 198 4.72 -20.95 -5.10
CA ILE A 198 3.45 -21.42 -4.55
C ILE A 198 3.29 -20.95 -3.10
N VAL A 199 4.30 -21.13 -2.25
CA VAL A 199 4.28 -20.63 -0.86
C VAL A 199 3.98 -19.13 -0.83
N LEU A 200 4.68 -18.32 -1.62
CA LEU A 200 4.52 -16.87 -1.63
C LEU A 200 3.15 -16.46 -2.16
N ASN A 201 2.66 -17.06 -3.24
CA ASN A 201 1.34 -16.75 -3.78
C ASN A 201 0.21 -17.16 -2.83
N ASP A 202 0.31 -18.33 -2.20
CA ASP A 202 -0.73 -18.82 -1.29
C ASP A 202 -0.70 -18.09 0.05
N ALA A 203 0.49 -17.81 0.59
CA ALA A 203 0.64 -16.98 1.77
C ALA A 203 -0.02 -15.61 1.58
N LYS A 204 0.05 -15.04 0.36
CA LYS A 204 -0.62 -13.78 0.08
C LYS A 204 -2.14 -13.88 0.24
N VAL A 205 -2.73 -14.91 -0.35
CA VAL A 205 -4.18 -15.15 -0.25
C VAL A 205 -4.60 -15.34 1.20
N ILE A 206 -3.89 -16.19 1.95
CA ILE A 206 -4.21 -16.45 3.37
C ILE A 206 -4.05 -15.20 4.24
N LEU A 207 -2.95 -14.46 4.08
CA LEU A 207 -2.72 -13.22 4.83
C LEU A 207 -3.77 -12.17 4.49
N ARG A 208 -4.20 -12.07 3.23
CA ARG A 208 -5.30 -11.18 2.85
C ARG A 208 -6.60 -11.55 3.58
N MET A 209 -7.00 -12.84 3.55
CA MET A 209 -8.19 -13.28 4.28
C MET A 209 -8.08 -12.98 5.79
N MET A 210 -6.88 -13.09 6.35
CA MET A 210 -6.61 -12.76 7.75
C MET A 210 -6.85 -11.27 8.03
N PHE A 211 -6.26 -10.37 7.24
CA PHE A 211 -6.42 -8.92 7.42
C PHE A 211 -7.81 -8.42 7.06
N GLU A 212 -8.49 -9.03 6.08
CA GLU A 212 -9.89 -8.76 5.76
C GLU A 212 -10.81 -9.13 6.94
N CYS A 213 -10.56 -10.29 7.57
CA CYS A 213 -11.29 -10.67 8.79
C CYS A 213 -11.05 -9.68 9.93
N ILE A 214 -9.80 -9.26 10.15
CA ILE A 214 -9.46 -8.22 11.14
C ILE A 214 -10.21 -6.92 10.84
N TYR A 215 -10.26 -6.51 9.56
CA TYR A 215 -10.99 -5.34 9.07
C TYR A 215 -12.52 -5.43 9.29
N HIS A 216 -13.08 -6.61 9.52
CA HIS A 216 -14.49 -6.80 9.87
C HIS A 216 -14.77 -6.95 11.38
N PHE A 217 -13.75 -6.90 12.25
CA PHE A 217 -13.99 -6.90 13.70
C PHE A 217 -14.86 -5.71 14.15
N PRO A 218 -15.80 -5.90 15.09
CA PRO A 218 -16.60 -4.82 15.62
C PRO A 218 -15.74 -3.71 16.25
N ARG A 219 -16.07 -2.43 15.95
CA ARG A 219 -15.32 -1.26 16.42
C ARG A 219 -15.19 -1.20 17.94
N ALA A 220 -16.24 -1.59 18.67
CA ALA A 220 -16.23 -1.62 20.13
C ALA A 220 -15.18 -2.61 20.68
N GLU A 221 -15.03 -3.78 20.05
CA GLU A 221 -14.05 -4.79 20.46
C GLU A 221 -12.62 -4.37 20.10
N ARG A 222 -12.43 -3.79 18.90
CA ARG A 222 -11.15 -3.17 18.54
C ARG A 222 -10.69 -2.14 19.57
N GLY A 223 -11.60 -1.29 20.05
CA GLY A 223 -11.31 -0.27 21.06
C GLY A 223 -10.76 -0.86 22.36
N LYS A 224 -11.30 -1.99 22.84
CA LYS A 224 -10.84 -2.67 24.07
C LYS A 224 -9.41 -3.22 23.96
N LEU A 225 -9.00 -3.55 22.73
CA LEU A 225 -7.74 -4.21 22.45
C LEU A 225 -6.58 -3.24 22.15
N ILE A 226 -6.84 -1.96 21.88
CA ILE A 226 -5.83 -0.96 21.48
C ILE A 226 -4.61 -0.94 22.41
N LYS A 227 -4.83 -1.02 23.73
CA LYS A 227 -3.77 -0.98 24.75
C LYS A 227 -2.80 -2.17 24.70
N TYR A 228 -3.16 -3.24 24.00
CA TYR A 228 -2.33 -4.43 23.84
C TYR A 228 -1.61 -4.48 22.49
N LEU A 229 -1.79 -3.49 21.61
CA LEU A 229 -1.23 -3.49 20.26
C LEU A 229 0.08 -2.68 20.20
N PRO A 230 1.02 -3.05 19.31
CA PRO A 230 2.38 -2.50 19.35
C PRO A 230 2.48 -1.05 18.85
N TRP A 231 1.46 -0.55 18.14
CA TRP A 231 1.46 0.78 17.52
C TRP A 231 0.34 1.68 18.06
N GLY A 232 -0.24 1.31 19.21
CA GLY A 232 -1.32 2.05 19.86
C GLY A 232 -2.56 2.18 18.98
N GLU A 233 -3.16 3.37 18.96
CA GLU A 233 -4.40 3.67 18.21
C GLU A 233 -4.28 3.44 16.70
N ASN A 234 -3.07 3.58 16.14
CA ASN A 234 -2.83 3.38 14.71
C ASN A 234 -2.77 1.91 14.31
N SER A 235 -2.73 0.98 15.28
CA SER A 235 -2.46 -0.44 14.97
C SER A 235 -3.51 -1.05 14.06
N TRP A 236 -4.78 -0.76 14.31
CA TRP A 236 -5.88 -1.28 13.48
C TRP A 236 -5.81 -0.77 12.05
N TYR A 237 -5.61 0.53 11.86
CA TYR A 237 -5.41 1.12 10.54
C TYR A 237 -4.20 0.49 9.81
N LEU A 238 -3.10 0.22 10.52
CA LEU A 238 -1.92 -0.40 9.91
C LEU A 238 -2.15 -1.87 9.54
N PHE A 239 -2.96 -2.61 10.30
CA PHE A 239 -3.40 -3.96 9.93
C PHE A 239 -4.33 -3.95 8.72
N ASP A 240 -5.25 -2.98 8.65
CA ASP A 240 -6.11 -2.80 7.48
C ASP A 240 -5.25 -2.54 6.22
N PHE A 241 -4.18 -1.75 6.36
CA PHE A 241 -3.20 -1.50 5.29
C PHE A 241 -2.38 -2.75 4.90
N CYS A 242 -2.12 -3.69 5.81
CA CYS A 242 -1.43 -4.93 5.45
C CYS A 242 -2.20 -5.75 4.42
N GLY A 243 -3.55 -5.76 4.48
CA GLY A 243 -4.36 -6.37 3.44
C GLY A 243 -4.07 -5.78 2.05
N ALA A 244 -3.75 -4.49 1.98
CA ALA A 244 -3.43 -3.74 0.76
C ALA A 244 -2.12 -4.14 0.12
N LEU A 245 -1.14 -4.52 0.92
CA LEU A 245 0.19 -4.80 0.40
C LEU A 245 0.27 -6.20 -0.22
N VAL A 246 -0.63 -7.09 0.14
CA VAL A 246 -0.48 -8.54 -0.01
C VAL A 246 -1.48 -9.08 -1.06
N ILE A 247 -1.41 -8.55 -2.29
CA ILE A 247 -2.34 -8.92 -3.38
C ILE A 247 -1.78 -10.03 -4.28
N GLY A 248 -2.66 -10.96 -4.66
CA GLY A 248 -2.40 -12.08 -5.59
C GLY A 248 -2.53 -11.69 -7.07
N ARG A 249 -1.99 -12.53 -7.96
CA ARG A 249 -1.88 -12.29 -9.42
C ARG A 249 -3.24 -12.23 -10.14
N GLU A 250 -4.23 -12.98 -9.66
CA GLU A 250 -5.53 -13.20 -10.33
C GLU A 250 -6.53 -12.05 -10.15
N GLN A 251 -6.36 -11.24 -9.11
CA GLN A 251 -7.23 -10.11 -8.82
C GLN A 251 -6.73 -8.81 -9.45
N GLN A 252 -5.75 -8.91 -10.33
CA GLN A 252 -5.15 -7.78 -11.01
C GLN A 252 -5.45 -7.96 -12.50
N GLY A 253 -6.53 -7.32 -12.97
CA GLY A 253 -6.63 -7.07 -14.41
C GLY A 253 -5.33 -6.39 -14.87
N SER A 254 -4.93 -6.60 -16.11
CA SER A 254 -3.64 -6.20 -16.72
C SER A 254 -3.20 -4.72 -16.57
N LYS A 255 -3.95 -3.88 -15.86
CA LYS A 255 -3.80 -2.42 -15.73
C LYS A 255 -2.95 -1.94 -14.53
N ILE A 256 -2.47 -2.82 -13.64
CA ILE A 256 -1.72 -2.38 -12.44
C ILE A 256 -0.26 -1.97 -12.75
N ASN A 257 0.23 -2.21 -13.97
CA ASN A 257 1.55 -1.79 -14.42
C ASN A 257 1.69 -0.28 -14.72
N GLU A 258 0.71 0.56 -14.36
CA GLU A 258 0.61 1.93 -14.85
C GLU A 258 0.91 3.03 -13.79
N ILE A 259 1.38 2.69 -12.58
CA ILE A 259 1.90 3.74 -11.67
C ILE A 259 3.26 4.21 -12.22
N THR A 260 3.22 5.23 -13.07
CA THR A 260 4.40 5.82 -13.72
C THR A 260 4.79 7.11 -13.01
N LEU A 261 6.07 7.25 -12.69
CA LEU A 261 6.65 8.52 -12.25
C LEU A 261 6.97 9.37 -13.48
N LEU A 262 6.52 10.62 -13.47
CA LEU A 262 6.99 11.57 -14.47
C LEU A 262 8.49 11.84 -14.27
N PRO A 263 9.24 11.99 -15.38
CA PRO A 263 10.63 12.39 -15.35
C PRO A 263 10.79 13.73 -14.63
N TYR A 264 11.95 13.95 -14.00
CA TYR A 264 12.25 15.22 -13.37
C TYR A 264 13.70 15.63 -13.60
N ASP A 265 13.89 16.87 -14.04
CA ASP A 265 15.20 17.45 -14.23
C ASP A 265 15.69 18.13 -12.96
N PHE A 266 16.72 17.53 -12.36
CA PHE A 266 17.43 18.09 -11.21
C PHE A 266 18.58 18.97 -11.67
N GLU A 267 18.31 19.92 -12.56
CA GLU A 267 19.31 20.83 -13.15
C GLU A 267 20.48 20.05 -13.78
N GLY A 268 20.18 18.95 -14.48
CA GLY A 268 21.18 18.08 -15.08
C GLY A 268 21.88 17.09 -14.13
N ASP A 269 21.48 16.98 -12.86
CA ASP A 269 22.04 15.98 -11.93
C ASP A 269 21.60 14.55 -12.31
N ILE A 270 22.42 13.90 -13.13
CA ILE A 270 22.23 12.53 -13.62
C ILE A 270 22.10 11.54 -12.45
N LYS A 271 22.82 11.73 -11.34
CA LYS A 271 22.78 10.80 -10.20
C LYS A 271 21.40 10.82 -9.55
N LYS A 272 20.81 12.00 -9.36
CA LYS A 272 19.45 12.13 -8.83
C LYS A 272 18.41 11.55 -9.78
N GLN A 273 18.56 11.78 -11.09
CA GLN A 273 17.67 11.18 -12.08
C GLN A 273 17.74 9.64 -12.09
N ARG A 274 18.93 9.04 -11.94
CA ARG A 274 19.08 7.58 -11.76
C ARG A 274 18.39 7.09 -10.50
N LEU A 275 18.50 7.81 -9.38
CA LEU A 275 17.81 7.46 -8.14
C LEU A 275 16.28 7.53 -8.29
N LEU A 276 15.76 8.51 -9.04
CA LEU A 276 14.33 8.60 -9.35
C LEU A 276 13.85 7.40 -10.19
N LEU A 277 14.62 7.01 -11.21
CA LEU A 277 14.34 5.78 -11.99
C LEU A 277 14.38 4.53 -11.11
N LYS A 278 15.29 4.47 -10.14
CA LYS A 278 15.34 3.34 -9.18
C LYS A 278 14.11 3.28 -8.30
N LEU A 279 13.57 4.43 -7.87
CA LEU A 279 12.27 4.44 -7.20
C LEU A 279 11.19 3.89 -8.15
N GLN A 280 11.12 4.37 -9.40
CA GLN A 280 10.14 3.89 -10.38
C GLN A 280 10.21 2.38 -10.55
N GLU A 281 11.41 1.81 -10.73
CA GLU A 281 11.62 0.36 -10.78
C GLU A 281 11.12 -0.33 -9.50
N SER A 282 11.45 0.19 -8.32
CA SER A 282 11.00 -0.39 -7.04
C SER A 282 9.48 -0.36 -6.85
N VAL A 283 8.79 0.59 -7.47
CA VAL A 283 7.33 0.74 -7.44
C VAL A 283 6.67 -0.23 -8.42
N THR A 284 7.18 -0.28 -9.66
CA THR A 284 6.75 -1.27 -10.66
C THR A 284 6.93 -2.69 -10.13
N GLU A 285 8.04 -2.92 -9.43
CA GLU A 285 8.40 -4.22 -8.85
C GLU A 285 8.06 -4.34 -7.36
N TYR A 286 7.15 -3.51 -6.85
CA TYR A 286 6.80 -3.49 -5.43
C TYR A 286 6.34 -4.87 -4.93
N ARG A 287 5.68 -5.64 -5.81
CA ARG A 287 5.26 -7.02 -5.53
C ARG A 287 6.43 -7.94 -5.15
N SER A 288 7.59 -7.75 -5.77
CA SER A 288 8.82 -8.50 -5.52
C SER A 288 9.38 -8.16 -4.14
N THR A 289 9.30 -6.88 -3.74
CA THR A 289 9.63 -6.44 -2.37
C THR A 289 8.70 -7.09 -1.34
N VAL A 290 7.38 -7.11 -1.61
CA VAL A 290 6.41 -7.79 -0.74
C VAL A 290 6.71 -9.29 -0.65
N ASN A 291 6.90 -9.96 -1.79
CA ASN A 291 7.25 -11.39 -1.84
C ASN A 291 8.46 -11.71 -0.96
N HIS A 292 9.52 -10.90 -1.06
CA HIS A 292 10.72 -11.07 -0.25
C HIS A 292 10.44 -10.86 1.24
N ALA A 293 9.73 -9.79 1.59
CA ALA A 293 9.38 -9.47 2.98
C ALA A 293 8.50 -10.54 3.65
N LEU A 294 7.66 -11.26 2.87
CA LEU A 294 6.81 -12.32 3.42
C LEU A 294 7.60 -13.44 4.08
N GLY A 295 8.80 -13.76 3.58
CA GLY A 295 9.66 -14.77 4.21
C GLY A 295 9.99 -14.42 5.67
N ASP A 296 10.35 -13.17 5.93
CA ASP A 296 10.65 -12.69 7.29
C ASP A 296 9.40 -12.59 8.16
N ILE A 297 8.28 -12.12 7.57
CA ILE A 297 6.99 -11.99 8.27
C ILE A 297 6.49 -13.37 8.73
N ILE A 298 6.48 -14.37 7.84
CA ILE A 298 6.01 -15.73 8.14
C ILE A 298 6.87 -16.37 9.24
N ARG A 299 8.20 -16.19 9.16
CA ARG A 299 9.16 -16.77 10.11
C ARG A 299 9.11 -16.08 11.47
N SER A 300 9.00 -14.75 11.51
CA SER A 300 9.28 -13.97 12.73
C SER A 300 8.05 -13.27 13.33
N ASP A 301 7.23 -12.60 12.52
CA ASP A 301 6.14 -11.74 13.01
C ASP A 301 4.82 -12.52 13.19
N LEU A 302 4.55 -13.46 12.28
CA LEU A 302 3.34 -14.29 12.33
C LEU A 302 3.19 -15.17 13.60
N PRO A 303 4.26 -15.72 14.24
CA PRO A 303 4.09 -16.43 15.51
C PRO A 303 3.65 -15.48 16.63
N MET A 304 4.15 -14.23 16.63
CA MET A 304 3.75 -13.24 17.62
C MET A 304 2.28 -12.85 17.47
N LEU A 305 1.80 -12.74 16.22
CA LEU A 305 0.37 -12.56 15.92
C LEU A 305 -0.46 -13.76 16.38
N HIS A 306 0.00 -14.98 16.11
CA HIS A 306 -0.67 -16.21 16.55
C HIS A 306 -0.86 -16.23 18.07
N ASP A 307 0.23 -16.06 18.82
CA ASP A 307 0.22 -16.05 20.28
C ASP A 307 -0.74 -14.99 20.85
N PHE A 308 -0.77 -13.81 20.22
CA PHE A 308 -1.69 -12.74 20.60
C PHE A 308 -3.15 -13.12 20.39
N PHE A 309 -3.52 -13.62 19.21
CA PHE A 309 -4.90 -14.00 18.92
C PHE A 309 -5.36 -15.21 19.72
N VAL A 310 -4.47 -16.18 20.00
CA VAL A 310 -4.75 -17.29 20.93
C VAL A 310 -5.10 -16.76 22.32
N LYS A 311 -4.37 -15.76 22.84
CA LYS A 311 -4.68 -15.14 24.14
C LYS A 311 -6.00 -14.37 24.12
N ILE A 312 -6.32 -13.68 23.03
CA ILE A 312 -7.66 -13.05 22.86
C ILE A 312 -8.73 -14.13 22.90
N HIS A 313 -8.59 -15.21 22.13
CA HIS A 313 -9.58 -16.28 22.09
C HIS A 313 -9.77 -16.95 23.46
N ALA A 314 -8.67 -17.15 24.20
CA ALA A 314 -8.71 -17.65 25.57
C ALA A 314 -9.46 -16.69 26.50
N HIS A 315 -9.21 -15.38 26.40
CA HIS A 315 -9.93 -14.36 27.18
C HIS A 315 -11.43 -14.31 26.84
N LEU A 316 -11.79 -14.40 25.55
CA LEU A 316 -13.19 -14.46 25.10
C LEU A 316 -13.91 -15.73 25.58
N THR A 317 -13.17 -16.81 25.84
CA THR A 317 -13.72 -18.06 26.40
C THR A 317 -13.72 -18.06 27.92
N THR A 318 -12.74 -17.40 28.54
CA THR A 318 -12.51 -17.36 29.98
C THR A 318 -12.02 -15.96 30.36
N PRO A 319 -12.94 -15.04 30.75
CA PRO A 319 -12.61 -13.63 30.97
C PRO A 319 -11.53 -13.34 32.04
N SER A 320 -11.22 -14.31 32.91
CA SER A 320 -10.13 -14.20 33.90
C SER A 320 -8.72 -14.32 33.29
N MET A 321 -8.59 -14.84 32.06
CA MET A 321 -7.30 -14.92 31.37
C MET A 321 -6.84 -13.53 30.95
N SER A 322 -5.62 -13.14 31.32
CA SER A 322 -5.08 -11.84 30.94
C SER A 322 -4.54 -11.84 29.50
N ILE A 323 -4.78 -10.73 28.79
CA ILE A 323 -4.19 -10.48 27.48
C ILE A 323 -2.84 -9.80 27.71
N SER A 324 -1.76 -10.41 27.24
CA SER A 324 -0.44 -9.77 27.24
C SER A 324 -0.31 -8.80 26.06
N PRO A 325 0.38 -7.66 26.21
CA PRO A 325 0.72 -6.80 25.08
C PRO A 325 1.47 -7.57 23.99
N MET A 326 1.11 -7.31 22.73
CA MET A 326 1.77 -7.86 21.57
C MET A 326 3.15 -7.20 21.40
N PRO A 327 4.21 -7.97 21.12
CA PRO A 327 5.50 -7.42 20.71
C PRO A 327 5.39 -6.62 19.41
N ASP A 328 6.39 -5.81 19.14
CA ASP A 328 6.49 -5.06 17.89
C ASP A 328 6.77 -6.00 16.70
N LEU A 329 5.94 -5.92 15.65
CA LEU A 329 6.05 -6.73 14.44
C LEU A 329 7.03 -6.06 13.47
N LYS A 330 8.32 -6.31 13.66
CA LYS A 330 9.42 -5.56 13.02
C LYS A 330 9.29 -5.53 11.49
N TYR A 331 9.08 -6.68 10.85
CA TYR A 331 9.14 -6.80 9.39
C TYR A 331 7.86 -6.30 8.74
N MET A 332 6.70 -6.60 9.34
CA MET A 332 5.41 -6.08 8.95
C MET A 332 5.39 -4.55 9.05
N ARG A 333 5.86 -4.00 10.19
CA ARG A 333 6.01 -2.55 10.36
C ARG A 333 6.88 -1.94 9.28
N THR A 334 8.05 -2.54 9.02
CA THR A 334 8.99 -2.07 7.98
C THR A 334 8.32 -2.04 6.61
N LEU A 335 7.63 -3.10 6.22
CA LEU A 335 6.94 -3.20 4.95
C LEU A 335 5.82 -2.16 4.84
N ILE A 336 5.02 -1.99 5.89
CA ILE A 336 3.96 -0.98 5.95
C ILE A 336 4.54 0.42 5.76
N TRP A 337 5.56 0.81 6.52
CA TRP A 337 6.12 2.17 6.41
C TRP A 337 6.79 2.42 5.08
N TYR A 338 7.53 1.44 4.56
CA TYR A 338 8.13 1.53 3.24
C TYR A 338 7.06 1.75 2.16
N GLY A 339 6.05 0.88 2.11
CA GLY A 339 4.94 0.99 1.16
C GLY A 339 4.21 2.32 1.29
N LYS A 340 3.77 2.65 2.52
CA LYS A 340 2.99 3.85 2.79
C LYS A 340 3.74 5.14 2.43
N GLN A 341 5.03 5.24 2.73
CA GLN A 341 5.81 6.41 2.33
C GLN A 341 6.01 6.48 0.83
N THR A 342 6.26 5.35 0.18
CA THR A 342 6.35 5.29 -1.28
C THR A 342 5.05 5.75 -1.92
N PHE A 343 3.91 5.14 -1.58
CA PHE A 343 2.62 5.50 -2.17
C PHE A 343 2.16 6.91 -1.80
N ASN A 344 2.39 7.38 -0.58
CA ASN A 344 2.08 8.77 -0.22
C ASN A 344 2.94 9.79 -0.97
N ALA A 345 4.22 9.49 -1.22
CA ALA A 345 5.07 10.35 -2.03
C ALA A 345 4.58 10.39 -3.50
N LEU A 346 4.18 9.24 -4.04
CA LEU A 346 3.59 9.16 -5.39
C LEU A 346 2.25 9.89 -5.49
N LYS A 347 1.37 9.75 -4.50
CA LYS A 347 0.12 10.50 -4.39
C LYS A 347 0.38 12.00 -4.32
N LEU A 348 1.36 12.40 -3.53
CA LEU A 348 1.75 13.80 -3.40
C LEU A 348 2.25 14.38 -4.73
N LEU A 349 3.10 13.65 -5.46
CA LEU A 349 3.52 14.06 -6.80
C LEU A 349 2.36 14.15 -7.79
N ALA A 350 1.33 13.32 -7.64
CA ALA A 350 0.14 13.35 -8.50
C ALA A 350 -0.77 14.55 -8.23
N VAL A 351 -1.02 14.91 -6.97
CA VAL A 351 -1.87 16.07 -6.65
C VAL A 351 -1.17 17.40 -6.89
N LEU A 352 0.15 17.45 -6.78
CA LEU A 352 0.90 18.68 -6.93
C LEU A 352 0.99 19.12 -8.40
N PRO A 353 0.88 20.44 -8.67
CA PRO A 353 0.95 21.02 -10.01
C PRO A 353 2.07 20.48 -10.88
N PHE A 354 1.75 20.23 -12.16
CA PHE A 354 2.73 19.83 -13.16
C PHE A 354 3.64 21.00 -13.55
N ASN A 355 4.93 20.72 -13.72
CA ASN A 355 5.90 21.68 -14.27
C ASN A 355 6.53 21.05 -15.51
N GLU A 356 6.09 21.51 -16.69
CA GLU A 356 6.52 20.97 -17.98
C GLU A 356 8.01 21.18 -18.23
N GLU A 357 8.56 22.33 -17.82
CA GLU A 357 9.95 22.71 -18.05
C GLU A 357 10.93 21.73 -17.38
N ASN A 358 10.55 21.23 -16.21
CA ASN A 358 11.37 20.29 -15.44
C ASN A 358 11.01 18.82 -15.72
N CYS A 359 10.11 18.51 -16.65
CA CYS A 359 9.65 17.14 -16.92
C CYS A 359 10.49 16.44 -18.00
N ILE A 360 11.82 16.45 -17.84
CA ILE A 360 12.75 15.88 -18.82
C ILE A 360 13.78 14.97 -18.15
N TYR A 361 14.29 14.02 -18.93
CA TYR A 361 15.46 13.22 -18.54
C TYR A 361 16.67 13.80 -19.27
N ALA A 362 17.82 13.78 -18.61
CA ALA A 362 19.11 14.06 -19.22
C ALA A 362 19.37 13.05 -20.36
N ASN A 363 20.16 13.48 -21.34
CA ASN A 363 20.41 12.70 -22.55
C ASN A 363 21.06 11.36 -22.24
N GLU A 364 21.95 11.33 -21.25
CA GLU A 364 22.64 10.15 -20.77
C GLU A 364 21.65 9.10 -20.27
N ILE A 365 20.64 9.52 -19.50
CA ILE A 365 19.57 8.65 -18.99
C ILE A 365 18.73 8.09 -20.14
N LEU A 366 18.38 8.93 -21.12
CA LEU A 366 17.62 8.48 -22.28
C LEU A 366 18.40 7.45 -23.12
N MET A 367 19.72 7.61 -23.24
CA MET A 367 20.60 6.64 -23.90
C MET A 367 20.67 5.32 -23.13
N GLU A 368 20.76 5.37 -21.79
CA GLU A 368 20.70 4.19 -20.92
C GLU A 368 19.37 3.44 -21.08
N LEU A 369 18.24 4.14 -21.05
CA LEU A 369 16.91 3.55 -21.23
C LEU A 369 16.73 2.96 -22.64
N SER A 370 17.23 3.63 -23.67
CA SER A 370 17.15 3.17 -25.07
C SER A 370 17.99 1.93 -25.32
N THR A 371 19.18 1.85 -24.70
CA THR A 371 20.05 0.67 -24.80
C THR A 371 19.51 -0.52 -24.02
N ALA A 372 18.89 -0.29 -22.86
CA ALA A 372 18.17 -1.32 -22.12
C ALA A 372 16.97 -1.88 -22.89
N ALA A 373 16.21 -1.03 -23.60
CA ALA A 373 15.09 -1.45 -24.44
C ALA A 373 15.52 -2.20 -25.73
N ALA A 374 16.77 -2.02 -26.17
CA ALA A 374 17.31 -2.61 -27.38
C ALA A 374 18.05 -3.94 -27.16
N GLN A 375 18.14 -4.45 -25.91
CA GLN A 375 18.74 -5.77 -25.67
C GLN A 375 17.83 -6.86 -26.27
N PRO A 376 18.32 -7.66 -27.24
CA PRO A 376 17.62 -8.87 -27.66
C PRO A 376 17.56 -9.83 -26.47
N LEU A 377 16.48 -10.59 -26.33
CA LEU A 377 16.48 -11.77 -25.46
C LEU A 377 17.68 -12.64 -25.86
N ASP A 378 18.67 -12.74 -24.96
CA ASP A 378 19.80 -13.65 -25.11
C ASP A 378 19.27 -15.10 -25.14
N LEU A 379 19.00 -15.60 -26.34
CA LEU A 379 18.99 -17.03 -26.58
C LEU A 379 20.44 -17.52 -26.36
N PRO A 380 20.64 -18.63 -25.63
CA PRO A 380 21.97 -19.09 -25.27
C PRO A 380 22.76 -19.40 -26.55
N THR A 381 23.71 -18.52 -26.89
CA THR A 381 24.57 -18.59 -28.08
C THR A 381 25.75 -19.56 -27.91
N GLY A 382 25.58 -20.57 -27.05
CA GLY A 382 26.63 -21.53 -26.69
C GLY A 382 26.93 -22.62 -27.73
N ALA A 383 26.32 -22.61 -28.91
CA ALA A 383 26.44 -23.74 -29.86
C ALA A 383 26.87 -23.39 -31.30
N LEU A 384 27.28 -22.16 -31.58
CA LEU A 384 27.77 -21.76 -32.91
C LEU A 384 29.21 -21.24 -32.84
N LYS A 385 30.09 -22.08 -32.30
CA LYS A 385 31.51 -22.05 -32.63
C LYS A 385 31.95 -23.47 -32.90
N GLU A 386 31.66 -23.96 -34.10
CA GLU A 386 32.59 -24.81 -34.85
C GLU A 386 32.05 -25.18 -36.23
N LYS A 387 32.97 -25.14 -37.19
CA LYS A 387 32.87 -25.60 -38.59
C LYS A 387 32.18 -24.68 -39.59
N THR A 388 32.95 -23.74 -40.11
CA THR A 388 33.14 -23.63 -41.57
C THR A 388 34.52 -23.05 -41.87
N GLY A 389 35.45 -23.92 -42.24
CA GLY A 389 36.56 -23.55 -43.11
C GLY A 389 36.13 -23.85 -44.54
N GLN A 390 36.08 -22.82 -45.39
CA GLN A 390 36.46 -22.86 -46.81
C GLN A 390 36.27 -21.48 -47.45
N ASP A 391 37.26 -21.13 -48.26
CA ASP A 391 37.49 -19.85 -48.93
C ASP A 391 36.35 -19.37 -49.86
N GLY A 392 36.13 -18.06 -49.86
CA GLY A 392 35.32 -17.33 -50.85
C GLY A 392 35.28 -15.82 -50.55
N PRO A 393 35.44 -14.94 -51.56
CA PRO A 393 35.99 -13.60 -51.33
C PRO A 393 34.97 -12.64 -50.70
N ARG A 394 35.46 -11.94 -49.67
CA ARG A 394 34.93 -10.69 -49.11
C ARG A 394 34.48 -9.75 -50.22
N LYS A 395 33.17 -9.47 -50.30
CA LYS A 395 32.63 -8.19 -50.76
C LYS A 395 31.19 -8.05 -50.26
N ASN A 396 30.90 -6.90 -49.64
CA ASN A 396 29.58 -6.35 -49.31
C ASN A 396 28.94 -6.64 -47.95
N SER A 397 29.71 -6.80 -46.86
CA SER A 397 29.14 -6.71 -45.49
C SER A 397 29.34 -5.36 -44.78
N GLN A 398 30.15 -4.45 -45.32
CA GLN A 398 30.36 -3.12 -44.73
C GLN A 398 29.36 -2.06 -45.22
N THR A 399 28.75 -2.23 -46.41
CA THR A 399 27.78 -1.26 -46.94
C THR A 399 26.37 -1.45 -46.38
N ALA A 400 26.00 -2.66 -45.95
CA ALA A 400 24.68 -2.95 -45.36
C ALA A 400 24.55 -2.50 -43.89
N MET A 401 25.66 -2.31 -43.17
CA MET A 401 25.65 -1.82 -41.78
C MET A 401 25.80 -0.29 -41.64
N GLN A 402 26.08 0.42 -42.74
CA GLN A 402 26.19 1.89 -42.73
C GLN A 402 24.92 2.62 -43.20
N ILE A 403 23.96 1.93 -43.83
CA ILE A 403 22.74 2.55 -44.38
C ILE A 403 21.55 2.57 -43.38
N LEU A 404 21.68 1.95 -42.20
CA LEU A 404 20.61 1.91 -41.17
C LEU A 404 21.01 2.52 -39.83
N ARG A 405 21.68 3.68 -39.85
CA ARG A 405 21.71 4.56 -38.68
C ARG A 405 21.21 5.94 -39.09
N PRO A 406 19.91 6.24 -38.91
CA PRO A 406 19.53 7.63 -38.63
C PRO A 406 20.48 8.11 -37.53
N SER A 407 21.08 9.29 -37.71
CA SER A 407 22.04 9.81 -36.75
C SER A 407 21.38 9.75 -35.37
N VAL A 408 22.12 9.35 -34.33
CA VAL A 408 21.57 9.27 -32.97
C VAL A 408 20.83 10.56 -32.61
N ARG A 409 21.29 11.70 -33.14
CA ARG A 409 20.64 13.03 -33.08
C ARG A 409 19.25 13.11 -33.72
N GLU A 410 19.03 12.45 -34.85
CA GLU A 410 17.74 12.41 -35.57
C GLU A 410 16.77 11.42 -34.90
N LYS A 411 17.26 10.28 -34.40
CA LYS A 411 16.47 9.41 -33.49
C LYS A 411 16.14 10.10 -32.18
N PHE A 412 17.04 10.98 -31.71
CA PHE A 412 16.90 11.76 -30.48
C PHE A 412 15.94 12.94 -30.64
N GLN A 413 16.00 13.68 -31.76
CA GLN A 413 15.00 14.69 -32.10
C GLN A 413 13.64 14.05 -32.33
N ASN A 414 13.59 12.92 -33.02
CA ASN A 414 12.38 12.11 -33.12
C ASN A 414 11.97 11.54 -31.76
N ALA A 415 12.84 11.20 -30.81
CA ALA A 415 12.47 10.73 -29.47
C ALA A 415 11.91 11.87 -28.60
N CYS A 416 12.46 13.08 -28.70
CA CYS A 416 11.95 14.27 -28.02
C CYS A 416 10.62 14.74 -28.64
N GLN A 417 10.49 14.74 -29.97
CA GLN A 417 9.22 14.93 -30.65
C GLN A 417 8.25 13.79 -30.35
N ASN A 418 8.72 12.54 -30.31
CA ASN A 418 7.96 11.36 -29.91
C ASN A 418 7.55 11.41 -28.44
N ARG A 419 8.26 12.11 -27.55
CA ARG A 419 7.90 12.30 -26.12
C ARG A 419 6.79 13.32 -25.96
N ARG A 420 6.83 14.42 -26.74
CA ARG A 420 5.69 15.33 -26.92
C ARG A 420 4.50 14.61 -27.57
N LEU A 421 4.75 13.74 -28.54
CA LEU A 421 3.77 12.83 -29.14
C LEU A 421 3.35 11.71 -28.19
N TYR A 422 4.15 11.26 -27.21
CA TYR A 422 3.81 10.19 -26.25
C TYR A 422 2.91 10.78 -25.17
N LEU A 423 3.26 11.96 -24.62
CA LEU A 423 2.35 12.75 -23.81
C LEU A 423 1.09 13.14 -24.61
N GLY A 424 1.24 13.34 -25.93
CA GLY A 424 0.16 13.54 -26.90
C GLY A 424 -0.68 12.31 -27.23
N LEU A 425 -0.13 11.09 -27.15
CA LEU A 425 -0.76 9.78 -27.41
C LEU A 425 -1.41 9.25 -26.12
N LEU A 426 -0.83 9.58 -24.96
CA LEU A 426 -1.46 9.41 -23.64
C LEU A 426 -2.68 10.33 -23.48
N LYS A 427 -2.97 11.26 -24.42
CA LYS A 427 -4.17 12.11 -24.41
C LYS A 427 -5.47 11.37 -24.70
N ASP A 428 -5.44 10.13 -25.21
CA ASP A 428 -6.61 9.25 -25.17
C ASP A 428 -6.87 8.82 -23.71
N SER A 429 -7.41 9.77 -22.95
CA SER A 429 -7.35 9.89 -21.48
C SER A 429 -8.11 8.79 -20.71
N SER A 430 -9.01 8.06 -21.36
CA SER A 430 -9.81 7.01 -20.74
C SER A 430 -9.04 5.71 -20.50
N GLN A 431 -7.90 5.52 -21.16
CA GLN A 431 -7.06 4.32 -21.00
C GLN A 431 -6.01 4.46 -19.88
N LEU A 432 -5.69 5.69 -19.48
CA LEU A 432 -4.70 5.95 -18.43
C LEU A 432 -5.23 5.63 -17.04
N THR A 433 -4.37 5.11 -16.16
CA THR A 433 -4.70 5.09 -14.73
C THR A 433 -5.07 6.49 -14.21
N PRO A 434 -6.00 6.58 -13.25
CA PRO A 434 -6.38 7.87 -12.67
C PRO A 434 -5.19 8.59 -12.00
N HIS A 435 -4.20 7.86 -11.46
CA HIS A 435 -2.94 8.43 -10.95
C HIS A 435 -2.12 9.13 -12.04
N MET A 436 -1.98 8.53 -13.22
CA MET A 436 -1.32 9.19 -14.36
C MET A 436 -2.10 10.40 -14.85
N ARG A 437 -3.45 10.32 -14.88
CA ARG A 437 -4.30 11.44 -15.28
C ARG A 437 -4.16 12.66 -14.37
N LEU A 438 -3.92 12.47 -13.07
CA LEU A 438 -3.60 13.56 -12.14
C LEU A 438 -2.24 14.21 -12.39
N GLN A 439 -1.25 13.39 -12.76
CA GLN A 439 0.11 13.86 -12.98
C GLN A 439 0.27 14.65 -14.27
N LEU A 440 -0.51 14.29 -15.30
CA LEU A 440 -0.43 14.92 -16.61
C LEU A 440 -1.04 16.33 -16.58
N PRO A 441 -0.51 17.27 -17.39
CA PRO A 441 -1.16 18.54 -17.61
C PRO A 441 -2.54 18.26 -18.24
N GLN A 442 -3.60 18.51 -17.50
CA GLN A 442 -4.91 18.69 -18.10
C GLN A 442 -4.83 19.97 -18.93
N GLU A 443 -5.12 19.85 -20.22
CA GLU A 443 -4.87 20.90 -21.20
C GLU A 443 -5.39 22.27 -20.73
N MET A 444 -4.56 23.30 -20.82
CA MET A 444 -4.93 24.72 -20.89
C MET A 444 -5.74 25.39 -19.76
N GLU A 445 -6.19 24.70 -18.71
CA GLU A 445 -7.18 25.29 -17.77
C GLU A 445 -6.61 26.09 -16.58
N TYR A 446 -5.32 25.99 -16.27
CA TYR A 446 -4.72 26.74 -15.14
C TYR A 446 -4.11 28.09 -15.51
N SER A 447 -4.24 28.56 -16.76
CA SER A 447 -3.79 29.91 -17.10
C SER A 447 -4.72 30.94 -16.47
N ALA A 448 -4.24 31.57 -15.39
CA ALA A 448 -4.88 32.67 -14.64
C ALA A 448 -6.10 32.34 -13.75
N PHE A 449 -6.48 31.06 -13.57
CA PHE A 449 -7.57 30.66 -12.66
C PHE A 449 -8.87 31.46 -12.86
N THR A 450 -9.21 31.74 -14.12
CA THR A 450 -10.41 32.52 -14.47
C THR A 450 -11.67 31.67 -14.54
N SER A 451 -11.53 30.35 -14.69
CA SER A 451 -12.61 29.37 -14.66
C SER A 451 -12.90 28.92 -13.23
N LEU A 452 -14.18 28.77 -12.89
CA LEU A 452 -14.60 28.22 -11.60
C LEU A 452 -14.12 26.78 -11.44
N ASN A 453 -14.19 25.98 -12.49
CA ASN A 453 -13.71 24.59 -12.48
C ASN A 453 -12.21 24.50 -12.13
N SER A 454 -11.38 25.39 -12.68
CA SER A 454 -9.96 25.46 -12.36
C SER A 454 -9.69 25.88 -10.92
N CYS A 455 -10.43 26.88 -10.42
CA CYS A 455 -10.32 27.34 -9.02
C CYS A 455 -10.67 26.22 -8.03
N LEU A 456 -11.84 25.62 -8.17
CA LEU A 456 -12.33 24.60 -7.24
C LEU A 456 -11.50 23.31 -7.31
N SER A 457 -11.06 22.90 -8.50
CA SER A 457 -10.19 21.74 -8.65
C SER A 457 -8.81 21.94 -7.98
N LEU A 458 -8.25 23.16 -8.00
CA LEU A 458 -7.02 23.47 -7.27
C LEU A 458 -7.25 23.43 -5.76
N LEU A 459 -8.32 24.05 -5.26
CA LEU A 459 -8.66 24.01 -3.82
C LEU A 459 -8.83 22.57 -3.33
N ARG A 460 -9.45 21.72 -4.15
CA ARG A 460 -9.53 20.28 -3.89
C ARG A 460 -8.15 19.63 -3.82
N LYS A 461 -7.26 19.89 -4.80
CA LYS A 461 -5.88 19.36 -4.77
C LYS A 461 -5.12 19.79 -3.51
N ILE A 462 -5.38 20.99 -3.00
CA ILE A 462 -4.78 21.49 -1.75
C ILE A 462 -5.35 20.76 -0.53
N GLN A 463 -6.68 20.52 -0.47
CA GLN A 463 -7.28 19.66 0.56
C GLN A 463 -6.60 18.28 0.58
N LEU A 464 -6.45 17.66 -0.59
CA LEU A 464 -5.83 16.33 -0.73
C LEU A 464 -4.35 16.36 -0.36
N THR A 465 -3.65 17.44 -0.70
CA THR A 465 -2.26 17.66 -0.28
C THR A 465 -2.17 17.70 1.24
N GLY A 466 -2.99 18.51 1.92
CA GLY A 466 -2.99 18.57 3.39
C GLY A 466 -3.44 17.29 4.06
N GLU A 467 -4.35 16.53 3.43
CA GLU A 467 -4.77 15.21 3.87
C GLU A 467 -3.59 14.23 3.92
N ILE A 468 -2.74 14.21 2.89
CA ILE A 468 -1.49 13.41 2.88
C ILE A 468 -0.64 13.74 4.12
N PHE A 469 -0.62 14.96 4.63
CA PHE A 469 0.17 15.35 5.80
C PHE A 469 -0.49 15.08 7.16
N LEU A 470 -1.62 14.36 7.22
CA LEU A 470 -2.21 13.96 8.50
C LEU A 470 -1.43 12.82 9.18
N PRO A 471 -1.42 12.75 10.54
CA PRO A 471 -0.73 11.70 11.29
C PRO A 471 -1.11 10.29 10.87
N ARG A 472 -2.35 10.09 10.43
CA ARG A 472 -2.83 8.81 9.93
C ARG A 472 -2.11 8.36 8.66
N ASN A 473 -1.50 9.23 7.86
CA ASN A 473 -0.84 8.91 6.60
C ASN A 473 0.68 8.75 6.75
N TRP A 474 1.36 9.68 7.42
CA TRP A 474 2.84 9.62 7.56
C TRP A 474 3.32 9.25 8.96
N GLY A 475 2.43 9.17 9.94
CA GLY A 475 2.76 8.77 11.31
C GLY A 475 3.81 9.66 11.94
N HIS A 476 4.83 9.03 12.54
CA HIS A 476 5.94 9.75 13.17
C HIS A 476 6.86 10.47 12.19
N HIS A 477 6.88 10.08 10.92
CA HIS A 477 7.75 10.70 9.91
C HIS A 477 7.34 12.14 9.59
N LEU A 478 6.08 12.52 9.81
CA LEU A 478 5.69 13.93 9.75
C LEU A 478 6.51 14.81 10.67
N LYS A 479 7.05 14.28 11.78
CA LYS A 479 7.84 15.03 12.75
C LYS A 479 9.31 15.18 12.33
N THR A 480 9.74 14.47 11.29
CA THR A 480 11.11 14.52 10.76
C THR A 480 11.21 15.31 9.46
N LEU A 481 10.10 15.56 8.76
CA LEU A 481 10.10 16.37 7.55
C LEU A 481 10.54 17.80 7.83
N SER A 482 11.46 18.34 7.03
CA SER A 482 11.92 19.72 7.11
C SER A 482 11.47 20.58 5.94
N ILE A 483 11.01 19.97 4.85
CA ILE A 483 10.71 20.65 3.59
C ILE A 483 9.43 21.49 3.64
N ILE A 484 8.50 21.19 4.54
CA ILE A 484 7.22 21.92 4.69
C ILE A 484 6.74 21.79 6.13
N ASN A 485 5.93 22.74 6.60
CA ASN A 485 5.24 22.62 7.88
C ASN A 485 3.92 21.83 7.72
N PRO A 486 3.81 20.59 8.24
CA PRO A 486 2.59 19.81 8.14
C PRO A 486 1.40 20.45 8.87
N GLU A 487 1.65 21.26 9.90
CA GLU A 487 0.59 21.92 10.69
C GLU A 487 -0.13 22.98 9.83
N CYS A 488 0.60 23.77 9.04
CA CYS A 488 0.03 24.76 8.12
C CYS A 488 -0.87 24.08 7.05
N LEU A 489 -0.38 23.01 6.42
CA LEU A 489 -1.17 22.28 5.42
C LEU A 489 -2.41 21.60 6.02
N SER A 490 -2.26 20.99 7.21
CA SER A 490 -3.40 20.41 7.92
C SER A 490 -4.44 21.47 8.29
N LYS A 491 -3.99 22.67 8.64
CA LYS A 491 -4.86 23.80 8.97
C LYS A 491 -5.66 24.27 7.76
N ILE A 492 -4.99 24.46 6.61
CA ILE A 492 -5.66 24.80 5.34
C ILE A 492 -6.66 23.70 4.95
N ARG A 493 -6.26 22.42 5.00
CA ARG A 493 -7.16 21.29 4.73
C ARG A 493 -8.39 21.34 5.62
N ASN A 494 -8.22 21.51 6.93
CA ASN A 494 -9.34 21.54 7.87
C ASN A 494 -10.25 22.75 7.63
N GLY A 495 -9.68 23.92 7.32
CA GLY A 495 -10.44 25.12 6.96
C GLY A 495 -11.29 24.92 5.70
N LEU A 496 -10.76 24.21 4.70
CA LEU A 496 -11.46 23.92 3.45
C LEU A 496 -12.47 22.76 3.57
N CYS A 497 -12.23 21.77 4.44
CA CYS A 497 -13.13 20.63 4.65
C CYS A 497 -14.28 20.95 5.59
N HIS A 498 -14.02 21.73 6.64
CA HIS A 498 -14.97 22.02 7.72
C HIS A 498 -15.43 23.49 7.67
N VAL A 499 -15.84 23.97 6.49
CA VAL A 499 -16.28 25.37 6.29
C VAL A 499 -17.51 25.75 7.12
N GLU A 500 -18.24 24.77 7.64
CA GLU A 500 -19.35 24.93 8.57
C GLU A 500 -18.92 25.35 9.99
N ASP A 501 -17.63 25.21 10.29
CA ASP A 501 -17.06 25.57 11.58
C ASP A 501 -16.35 26.93 11.51
N TRP A 502 -16.39 27.65 12.63
CA TRP A 502 -15.75 28.96 12.78
C TRP A 502 -16.16 29.94 11.67
N ASP A 503 -15.31 30.93 11.35
CA ASP A 503 -15.48 31.79 10.18
C ASP A 503 -14.70 31.27 8.94
N TYR A 504 -14.50 29.96 8.84
CA TYR A 504 -13.74 29.36 7.74
C TYR A 504 -14.38 29.56 6.38
N PHE A 505 -15.71 29.62 6.33
CA PHE A 505 -16.44 29.91 5.10
C PHE A 505 -16.01 31.25 4.48
N HIS A 506 -15.84 32.31 5.27
CA HIS A 506 -15.43 33.62 4.76
C HIS A 506 -14.04 33.55 4.12
N VAL A 507 -13.09 32.90 4.81
CA VAL A 507 -11.73 32.67 4.29
C VAL A 507 -11.77 31.84 2.99
N ALA A 508 -12.60 30.80 2.92
CA ALA A 508 -12.74 29.98 1.71
C ALA A 508 -13.26 30.83 0.52
N VAL A 509 -14.32 31.62 0.73
CA VAL A 509 -14.89 32.51 -0.29
C VAL A 509 -13.87 33.57 -0.74
N LEU A 510 -13.10 34.14 0.18
CA LEU A 510 -12.05 35.12 -0.14
C LEU A 510 -11.03 34.53 -1.13
N VAL A 511 -10.58 33.30 -0.87
CA VAL A 511 -9.61 32.62 -1.72
C VAL A 511 -10.23 32.17 -3.06
N GLU A 512 -11.46 31.65 -3.03
CA GLU A 512 -12.22 31.28 -4.24
C GLU A 512 -12.37 32.46 -5.21
N ASN A 513 -12.57 33.67 -4.68
CA ASN A 513 -12.74 34.89 -5.46
C ASN A 513 -11.43 35.61 -5.80
N SER A 514 -10.27 35.00 -5.51
CA SER A 514 -8.95 35.60 -5.73
C SER A 514 -8.09 34.81 -6.73
N PRO A 515 -8.38 34.87 -8.05
CA PRO A 515 -7.60 34.16 -9.07
C PRO A 515 -6.09 34.44 -9.02
N HIS A 516 -5.71 35.69 -8.73
CA HIS A 516 -4.30 36.07 -8.60
C HIS A 516 -3.60 35.33 -7.46
N LEU A 517 -4.24 35.26 -6.28
CA LEU A 517 -3.71 34.53 -5.12
C LEU A 517 -3.59 33.04 -5.43
N LEU A 518 -4.62 32.44 -6.04
CA LEU A 518 -4.59 31.04 -6.47
C LEU A 518 -3.46 30.75 -7.46
N ASN A 519 -3.21 31.67 -8.39
CA ASN A 519 -2.08 31.56 -9.33
C ASN A 519 -0.73 31.56 -8.61
N GLN A 520 -0.54 32.43 -7.61
CA GLN A 520 0.71 32.46 -6.85
C GLN A 520 0.86 31.22 -5.96
N ILE A 521 -0.21 30.75 -5.32
CA ILE A 521 -0.23 29.49 -4.56
C ILE A 521 0.11 28.30 -5.46
N TYR A 522 -0.41 28.28 -6.69
CA TYR A 522 -0.10 27.25 -7.67
C TYR A 522 1.40 27.18 -8.00
N GLU A 523 2.08 28.33 -8.12
CA GLU A 523 3.53 28.39 -8.30
C GLU A 523 4.31 27.89 -7.05
N GLU A 524 3.87 28.25 -5.83
CA GLU A 524 4.46 27.70 -4.59
C GLU A 524 4.30 26.17 -4.53
N LEU A 525 3.16 25.63 -4.98
CA LEU A 525 2.92 24.19 -5.02
C LEU A 525 3.76 23.47 -6.10
N LYS A 526 4.08 24.13 -7.24
CA LYS A 526 5.08 23.62 -8.19
C LYS A 526 6.46 23.52 -7.54
N GLN A 527 6.86 24.55 -6.79
CA GLN A 527 8.11 24.52 -6.04
C GLN A 527 8.09 23.43 -4.96
N PHE A 528 6.94 23.23 -4.31
CA PHE A 528 6.79 22.16 -3.35
C PHE A 528 6.98 20.77 -4.00
N LYS A 529 6.47 20.58 -5.22
CA LYS A 529 6.70 19.33 -5.98
C LYS A 529 8.18 19.03 -6.21
N ARG A 530 8.99 20.06 -6.50
CA ARG A 530 10.46 19.94 -6.57
C ARG A 530 11.04 19.43 -5.25
N ALA A 531 10.64 20.01 -4.12
CA ALA A 531 11.10 19.57 -2.80
C ALA A 531 10.71 18.12 -2.47
N VAL A 532 9.55 17.66 -2.97
CA VAL A 532 9.11 16.25 -2.84
C VAL A 532 9.97 15.31 -3.67
N TYR A 533 10.33 15.68 -4.91
CA TYR A 533 11.28 14.92 -5.72
C TYR A 533 12.65 14.80 -5.04
N GLU A 534 13.15 15.89 -4.45
CA GLU A 534 14.41 15.88 -3.68
C GLU A 534 14.33 14.95 -2.46
N LEU A 535 13.23 15.00 -1.69
CA LEU A 535 12.99 14.11 -0.57
C LEU A 535 12.97 12.63 -0.98
N ILE A 536 12.32 12.33 -2.12
CA ILE A 536 12.27 10.99 -2.71
C ILE A 536 13.68 10.50 -3.03
N VAL A 537 14.48 11.33 -3.71
CA VAL A 537 15.83 10.98 -4.12
C VAL A 537 16.76 10.83 -2.93
N GLU A 538 16.66 11.71 -1.93
CA GLU A 538 17.42 11.61 -0.68
C GLU A 538 17.14 10.27 0.02
N ARG A 539 15.85 9.90 0.14
CA ARG A 539 15.43 8.63 0.70
C ARG A 539 15.95 7.45 -0.12
N GLN A 540 15.78 7.48 -1.44
CA GLN A 540 16.22 6.37 -2.31
C GLN A 540 17.74 6.20 -2.27
N GLY A 541 18.49 7.29 -2.10
CA GLY A 541 19.95 7.26 -1.92
C GLY A 541 20.42 6.54 -0.65
N GLN A 542 19.52 6.28 0.32
CA GLN A 542 19.83 5.49 1.53
C GLN A 542 19.71 3.98 1.31
N PHE A 543 19.09 3.55 0.21
CA PHE A 543 18.89 2.14 -0.10
C PHE A 543 19.98 1.65 -1.07
N LYS A 544 20.41 0.39 -0.90
CA LYS A 544 21.36 -0.21 -1.84
C LYS A 544 20.74 -0.35 -3.23
N ASN A 545 21.55 -0.31 -4.27
CA ASN A 545 21.03 -0.48 -5.63
C ASN A 545 20.51 -1.91 -5.82
N TRP A 546 19.27 -2.02 -6.27
CA TRP A 546 18.77 -3.21 -6.91
C TRP A 546 19.01 -3.07 -8.42
N GLU A 547 19.92 -3.88 -8.96
CA GLU A 547 20.13 -3.99 -10.40
C GLU A 547 18.93 -4.70 -11.00
N LYS A 548 18.40 -4.19 -12.11
CA LYS A 548 17.17 -4.71 -12.72
C LYS A 548 17.42 -6.15 -13.19
N ILE A 549 16.90 -7.09 -12.41
CA ILE A 549 16.81 -8.51 -12.77
C ILE A 549 15.37 -8.78 -13.15
N ASP A 550 15.17 -9.55 -14.21
CA ASP A 550 13.85 -9.98 -14.65
C ASP A 550 13.11 -10.73 -13.53
N THR A 551 12.17 -10.04 -12.87
CA THR A 551 11.31 -10.58 -11.81
C THR A 551 10.16 -11.43 -12.35
N SER A 552 10.00 -11.48 -13.68
CA SER A 552 9.09 -12.43 -14.33
C SER A 552 9.63 -13.86 -14.26
N SER A 553 10.93 -14.01 -14.00
CA SER A 553 11.56 -15.29 -13.65
C SER A 553 11.27 -15.69 -12.19
N GLY A 554 11.43 -16.99 -11.87
CA GLY A 554 11.11 -17.52 -10.55
C GLY A 554 11.96 -16.92 -9.42
N TYR A 555 11.42 -16.93 -8.20
CA TYR A 555 11.95 -16.20 -7.03
C TYR A 555 13.47 -16.30 -6.83
N ASN A 556 14.05 -17.50 -6.97
CA ASN A 556 15.47 -17.71 -6.67
C ASN A 556 16.42 -16.94 -7.60
N ASN A 557 15.95 -16.50 -8.77
CA ASN A 557 16.78 -15.76 -9.74
C ASN A 557 17.02 -14.30 -9.35
N TRP A 558 16.19 -13.72 -8.48
CA TRP A 558 16.28 -12.30 -8.09
C TRP A 558 16.28 -12.07 -6.57
N ALA A 559 16.02 -13.11 -5.76
CA ALA A 559 15.91 -13.00 -4.31
C ALA A 559 17.19 -12.51 -3.62
N LYS A 560 18.37 -12.86 -4.13
CA LYS A 560 19.65 -12.51 -3.52
C LYS A 560 19.91 -11.00 -3.58
N GLU A 561 19.64 -10.39 -4.72
CA GLU A 561 19.80 -8.96 -4.94
C GLU A 561 18.70 -8.17 -4.22
N MET A 562 17.48 -8.69 -4.23
CA MET A 562 16.38 -8.13 -3.44
C MET A 562 16.68 -8.18 -1.93
N ASP A 563 17.36 -9.21 -1.44
CA ASP A 563 17.74 -9.28 -0.02
C ASP A 563 18.65 -8.12 0.38
N LEU A 564 19.66 -7.79 -0.42
CA LEU A 564 20.52 -6.63 -0.15
C LEU A 564 19.73 -5.33 -0.09
N TYR A 565 18.75 -5.15 -0.98
CA TYR A 565 17.85 -4.00 -0.96
C TYR A 565 16.98 -3.99 0.30
N TRP A 566 16.31 -5.11 0.59
CA TRP A 566 15.41 -5.28 1.72
C TRP A 566 16.11 -5.08 3.07
N GLN A 567 17.33 -5.59 3.25
CA GLN A 567 18.11 -5.36 4.48
C GLN A 567 18.42 -3.87 4.70
N THR A 568 18.64 -3.08 3.64
CA THR A 568 18.80 -1.62 3.79
C THR A 568 17.50 -0.92 4.17
N ILE A 569 16.36 -1.37 3.64
CA ILE A 569 15.03 -0.89 4.06
C ILE A 569 14.78 -1.22 5.53
N ILE A 570 15.02 -2.47 5.96
CA ILE A 570 14.95 -2.89 7.37
C ILE A 570 15.82 -1.99 8.23
N SER A 571 17.07 -1.76 7.84
CA SER A 571 18.00 -0.92 8.60
C SER A 571 17.50 0.52 8.72
N TYR A 572 16.93 1.09 7.65
CA TYR A 572 16.42 2.46 7.63
C TYR A 572 15.20 2.64 8.54
N TYR A 573 14.20 1.75 8.47
CA TYR A 573 12.97 1.87 9.28
C TYR A 573 13.10 1.33 10.71
N ASN A 574 14.15 0.55 11.00
CA ASN A 574 14.42 0.04 12.34
C ASN A 574 15.65 0.68 12.99
N GLN A 575 16.07 1.87 12.56
CA GLN A 575 17.02 2.67 13.33
C GLN A 575 16.46 2.83 14.75
N THR A 576 17.04 2.08 15.69
CA THR A 576 16.45 1.81 16.99
C THR A 576 16.14 3.12 17.72
N LYS A 577 14.88 3.30 18.12
CA LYS A 577 14.59 4.16 19.28
C LYS A 577 15.49 3.67 20.41
N LYS A 578 16.26 4.56 21.06
CA LYS A 578 17.12 4.18 22.17
C LYS A 578 16.25 3.49 23.23
N ASP A 579 16.33 2.17 23.28
CA ASP A 579 15.62 1.37 24.26
C ASP A 579 16.45 1.33 25.54
N PHE A 580 15.97 2.04 26.56
CA PHE A 580 16.64 2.09 27.86
C PHE A 580 16.28 0.88 28.74
N THR A 581 15.44 -0.03 28.26
CA THR A 581 15.09 -1.27 28.98
C THR A 581 16.33 -2.16 29.11
N HIS A 582 17.13 -2.27 28.05
CA HIS A 582 18.42 -2.97 28.02
C HIS A 582 19.63 -2.02 28.06
N TYR A 583 19.52 -0.92 28.81
CA TYR A 583 20.60 0.07 28.92
C TYR A 583 21.87 -0.58 29.49
N SER A 584 22.98 -0.47 28.74
CA SER A 584 24.32 -0.84 29.19
C SER A 584 25.18 0.43 29.20
N PRO A 585 25.68 0.87 30.36
CA PRO A 585 26.39 2.14 30.48
C PRO A 585 27.78 2.09 29.84
N LYS A 586 28.36 0.91 29.60
CA LYS A 586 29.72 0.70 29.08
C LYS A 586 30.80 1.42 29.90
N ILE A 587 30.52 1.66 31.17
CA ILE A 587 31.42 2.23 32.16
C ILE A 587 31.27 1.46 33.48
N PRO A 588 32.37 1.25 34.24
CA PRO A 588 32.31 0.57 35.52
C PRO A 588 31.33 1.22 36.49
N LEU A 589 30.46 0.42 37.09
CA LEU A 589 29.51 0.82 38.12
C LEU A 589 30.15 0.95 39.50
N LEU A 590 31.33 0.38 39.70
CA LEU A 590 32.12 0.47 40.92
C LEU A 590 33.55 0.91 40.59
N ASP A 591 34.21 1.51 41.56
CA ASP A 591 35.64 1.80 41.46
C ASP A 591 36.47 0.50 41.60
N GLU A 592 37.72 0.54 41.14
CA GLU A 592 38.59 -0.64 41.08
C GLU A 592 38.80 -1.31 42.45
N LYS A 593 38.82 -0.51 43.53
CA LYS A 593 38.95 -0.99 44.90
C LYS A 593 37.72 -1.79 45.32
N ASP A 594 36.53 -1.28 45.06
CA ASP A 594 35.27 -1.94 45.38
C ASP A 594 35.00 -3.16 44.50
N CYS A 595 35.39 -3.11 43.22
CA CYS A 595 35.39 -4.28 42.33
C CYS A 595 36.24 -5.41 42.91
N LYS A 596 37.48 -5.10 43.32
CA LYS A 596 38.39 -6.08 43.90
C LYS A 596 37.80 -6.73 45.15
N VAL A 597 37.25 -5.94 46.07
CA VAL A 597 36.61 -6.47 47.29
C VAL A 597 35.38 -7.32 46.97
N LEU A 598 34.57 -6.92 45.99
CA LEU A 598 33.42 -7.69 45.55
C LEU A 598 33.84 -9.03 44.94
N TYR A 599 34.84 -9.05 44.05
CA TYR A 599 35.31 -10.27 43.39
C TYR A 599 36.01 -11.24 44.36
N GLU A 600 36.80 -10.72 45.30
CA GLU A 600 37.39 -11.50 46.39
C GLU A 600 36.30 -12.12 47.29
N THR A 601 35.20 -11.40 47.53
CA THR A 601 34.10 -11.89 48.35
C THR A 601 33.25 -12.93 47.61
N LEU A 602 32.96 -12.70 46.31
CA LEU A 602 32.09 -13.52 45.48
C LEU A 602 32.79 -14.80 44.97
N THR A 603 34.12 -14.83 44.88
CA THR A 603 34.98 -15.93 44.39
C THR A 603 34.70 -16.38 42.93
N PRO A 604 35.74 -16.66 42.11
CA PRO A 604 35.54 -17.08 40.71
C PRO A 604 34.74 -18.38 40.53
N ALA A 605 34.68 -19.24 41.55
CA ALA A 605 33.93 -20.49 41.51
C ALA A 605 32.40 -20.32 41.66
N HIS A 606 31.91 -19.10 41.92
CA HIS A 606 30.48 -18.86 42.09
C HIS A 606 29.74 -18.90 40.74
N PRO A 607 28.58 -19.59 40.63
CA PRO A 607 27.87 -19.78 39.35
C PRO A 607 27.56 -18.50 38.57
N HIS A 608 27.37 -17.38 39.28
CA HIS A 608 27.02 -16.08 38.71
C HIS A 608 28.19 -15.09 38.65
N PHE A 609 29.44 -15.50 38.93
CA PHE A 609 30.58 -14.59 39.03
C PHE A 609 30.78 -13.75 37.77
N GLU A 610 30.80 -14.37 36.59
CA GLU A 610 30.98 -13.68 35.30
C GLU A 610 29.84 -12.72 34.98
N GLN A 611 28.60 -13.08 35.34
CA GLN A 611 27.44 -12.19 35.16
C GLN A 611 27.56 -10.97 36.07
N VAL A 612 27.88 -11.15 37.36
CA VAL A 612 28.06 -10.04 38.31
C VAL A 612 29.22 -9.15 37.86
N LYS A 613 30.33 -9.74 37.41
CA LYS A 613 31.47 -9.02 36.87
C LYS A 613 31.06 -8.16 35.65
N ALA A 614 30.38 -8.75 34.66
CA ALA A 614 29.91 -8.03 33.49
C ALA A 614 28.89 -6.92 33.84
N VAL A 615 28.01 -7.12 34.82
CA VAL A 615 27.10 -6.08 35.33
C VAL A 615 27.89 -4.94 35.96
N VAL A 616 28.82 -5.25 36.86
CA VAL A 616 29.60 -4.24 37.62
C VAL A 616 30.57 -3.49 36.73
N GLU A 617 31.11 -4.11 35.68
CA GLU A 617 31.89 -3.43 34.64
C GLU A 617 31.02 -2.58 33.70
N GLY A 618 29.69 -2.71 33.81
CA GLY A 618 28.74 -1.96 32.99
C GLY A 618 28.63 -2.47 31.55
N ASN A 619 29.09 -3.70 31.28
CA ASN A 619 29.04 -4.32 29.96
C ASN A 619 27.63 -4.81 29.59
N ILE A 620 26.83 -5.20 30.59
CA ILE A 620 25.45 -5.66 30.43
C ILE A 620 24.49 -4.87 31.34
N PRO A 621 23.16 -4.90 31.06
CA PRO A 621 22.17 -4.26 31.91
C PRO A 621 22.21 -4.82 33.35
N TYR A 622 21.89 -3.98 34.34
CA TYR A 622 21.83 -4.42 35.73
C TYR A 622 20.68 -5.41 35.95
N ALA A 623 21.00 -6.70 35.90
CA ALA A 623 20.11 -7.82 36.13
C ALA A 623 20.84 -8.86 36.98
N ILE A 624 20.68 -8.75 38.30
CA ILE A 624 21.31 -9.65 39.26
C ILE A 624 20.29 -10.74 39.67
N PRO A 625 20.65 -12.03 39.62
CA PRO A 625 19.77 -13.12 40.06
C PRO A 625 19.34 -12.99 41.52
N ALA A 626 18.09 -13.30 41.82
CA ALA A 626 17.53 -13.19 43.18
C ALA A 626 18.16 -14.18 44.16
N ASP A 627 18.68 -15.29 43.65
CA ASP A 627 19.36 -16.36 44.36
C ASP A 627 20.88 -16.17 44.46
N LEU A 628 21.44 -15.05 43.98
CA LEU A 628 22.90 -14.81 43.99
C LEU A 628 23.55 -15.03 45.37
N THR A 629 22.85 -14.69 46.46
CA THR A 629 23.38 -14.79 47.83
C THR A 629 22.80 -15.97 48.63
N LEU A 630 22.05 -16.87 47.97
CA LEU A 630 21.50 -18.06 48.62
C LEU A 630 22.65 -18.98 49.08
N GLY A 631 22.62 -19.44 50.32
CA GLY A 631 23.68 -20.30 50.89
C GLY A 631 24.97 -19.58 51.31
N MET A 632 25.09 -18.26 51.11
CA MET A 632 26.23 -17.49 51.61
C MET A 632 26.15 -17.22 53.12
N GLU A 633 27.29 -17.26 53.81
CA GLU A 633 27.39 -16.81 55.21
C GLU A 633 26.96 -15.35 55.38
N LYS A 634 26.28 -15.05 56.49
CA LYS A 634 25.67 -13.74 56.79
C LYS A 634 26.63 -12.56 56.63
N GLY A 635 27.90 -12.72 57.00
CA GLY A 635 28.94 -11.69 56.87
C GLY A 635 29.34 -11.41 55.41
N ARG A 636 29.54 -12.47 54.62
CA ARG A 636 29.89 -12.38 53.19
C ARG A 636 28.71 -11.83 52.38
N ARG A 637 27.50 -12.33 52.65
CA ARG A 637 26.26 -11.84 52.05
C ARG A 637 26.08 -10.34 52.22
N ARG A 638 26.24 -9.82 53.45
CA ARG A 638 26.14 -8.37 53.73
C ARG A 638 27.15 -7.54 52.94
N LYS A 639 28.38 -8.04 52.74
CA LYS A 639 29.40 -7.36 51.93
C LYS A 639 29.01 -7.34 50.45
N VAL A 640 28.62 -8.49 49.89
CA VAL A 640 28.16 -8.59 48.49
C VAL A 640 26.95 -7.68 48.24
N ASP A 641 25.93 -7.74 49.10
CA ASP A 641 24.73 -6.90 49.00
C ASP A 641 25.07 -5.40 49.07
N LYS A 642 26.04 -4.99 49.89
CA LYS A 642 26.48 -3.59 49.99
C LYS A 642 27.03 -3.08 48.67
N TYR A 643 27.93 -3.83 48.03
CA TYR A 643 28.56 -3.43 46.77
C TYR A 643 27.59 -3.51 45.60
N LEU A 644 26.73 -4.53 45.56
CA LEU A 644 25.67 -4.63 44.56
C LEU A 644 24.67 -3.47 44.67
N LYS A 645 24.25 -3.09 45.89
CA LYS A 645 23.41 -1.89 46.07
C LYS A 645 24.11 -0.60 45.62
N LYS A 646 25.42 -0.48 45.83
CA LYS A 646 26.21 0.65 45.31
C LYS A 646 26.25 0.64 43.77
N ALA A 647 26.48 -0.52 43.16
CA ALA A 647 26.45 -0.70 41.71
C ALA A 647 25.06 -0.42 41.12
N GLU A 648 23.99 -0.89 41.75
CA GLU A 648 22.60 -0.63 41.35
C GLU A 648 22.28 0.86 41.38
N LYS A 649 22.71 1.56 42.45
CA LYS A 649 22.54 3.01 42.58
C LYS A 649 23.25 3.74 41.44
N ASN A 650 24.52 3.43 41.19
CA ASN A 650 25.31 4.05 40.12
C ASN A 650 24.71 3.73 38.73
N TYR A 651 24.24 2.50 38.50
CA TYR A 651 23.53 2.13 37.27
C TYR A 651 22.27 2.97 37.07
N ARG A 652 21.44 3.14 38.12
CA ARG A 652 20.23 3.97 38.05
C ARG A 652 20.57 5.43 37.76
N GLU A 653 21.65 5.96 38.32
CA GLU A 653 22.13 7.32 38.07
C GLU A 653 22.60 7.48 36.61
N HIS A 654 23.43 6.58 36.10
CA HIS A 654 23.87 6.59 34.70
C HIS A 654 22.70 6.43 33.72
N LYS A 655 21.76 5.52 34.00
CA LYS A 655 20.54 5.33 33.20
C LYS A 655 19.70 6.61 33.19
N LYS A 656 19.50 7.25 34.36
CA LYS A 656 18.74 8.50 34.48
C LYS A 656 19.40 9.64 33.70
N GLU A 657 20.72 9.77 33.77
CA GLU A 657 21.47 10.80 33.04
C GLU A 657 21.42 10.54 31.53
N ALA A 658 21.60 9.29 31.07
CA ALA A 658 21.49 8.93 29.66
C ALA A 658 20.07 9.19 29.10
N VAL A 659 19.02 8.88 29.87
CA VAL A 659 17.64 9.23 29.50
C VAL A 659 17.46 10.75 29.42
N LYS A 660 17.97 11.51 30.39
CA LYS A 660 17.90 12.98 30.40
C LYS A 660 18.63 13.60 29.20
N GLN A 661 19.85 13.16 28.91
CA GLN A 661 20.63 13.61 27.75
C GLN A 661 19.90 13.29 26.44
N HIS A 662 19.35 12.07 26.31
CA HIS A 662 18.57 11.72 25.13
C HIS A 662 17.29 12.54 25.00
N MET A 663 16.60 12.86 26.10
CA MET A 663 15.44 13.75 26.09
C MET A 663 15.83 15.17 25.66
N GLN A 664 16.96 15.70 26.15
CA GLN A 664 17.49 17.01 25.75
C GLN A 664 17.88 17.04 24.28
N GLU A 665 18.61 16.04 23.79
CA GLU A 665 18.97 15.86 22.38
C GLU A 665 17.71 15.79 21.50
N THR A 666 16.72 14.98 21.89
CA THR A 666 15.44 14.88 21.18
C THR A 666 14.68 16.20 21.16
N GLN A 667 14.67 16.96 22.26
CA GLN A 667 14.04 18.28 22.32
C GLN A 667 14.78 19.30 21.45
N LYS A 668 16.12 19.28 21.45
CA LYS A 668 16.95 20.12 20.59
C LYS A 668 16.67 19.84 19.12
N ASN A 669 16.71 18.57 18.70
CA ASN A 669 16.42 18.17 17.32
C ASN A 669 14.99 18.56 16.91
N LYS A 670 13.99 18.42 17.80
CA LYS A 670 12.63 18.89 17.54
C LYS A 670 12.54 20.40 17.32
N LYS A 671 13.27 21.20 18.12
CA LYS A 671 13.33 22.66 17.96
C LYS A 671 14.01 23.04 16.65
N GLU A 672 15.12 22.40 16.31
CA GLU A 672 15.84 22.62 15.05
C GLU A 672 14.98 22.29 13.83
N ILE A 673 14.29 21.15 13.84
CA ILE A 673 13.36 20.77 12.77
C ILE A 673 12.22 21.79 12.67
N LYS A 674 11.63 22.22 13.80
CA LYS A 674 10.59 23.25 13.79
C LYS A 674 11.08 24.58 13.21
N ALA A 675 12.28 25.01 13.59
CA ALA A 675 12.89 26.23 13.04
C ALA A 675 13.15 26.11 11.53
N LYS A 676 13.67 24.97 11.06
CA LYS A 676 13.86 24.70 9.62
C LYS A 676 12.54 24.74 8.84
N ARG A 677 11.46 24.17 9.40
CA ARG A 677 10.13 24.24 8.79
C ARG A 677 9.62 25.66 8.68
N GLN A 678 9.74 26.42 9.76
CA GLN A 678 9.29 27.80 9.79
C GLN A 678 10.06 28.64 8.76
N ALA A 679 11.39 28.51 8.72
CA ALA A 679 12.21 29.17 7.72
C ALA A 679 11.84 28.76 6.29
N ALA A 680 11.54 27.48 6.05
CA ALA A 680 11.07 27.00 4.75
C ALA A 680 9.71 27.63 4.36
N MET A 681 8.76 27.70 5.29
CA MET A 681 7.47 28.36 5.07
C MET A 681 7.64 29.85 4.78
N GLU A 682 8.52 30.55 5.49
CA GLU A 682 8.76 31.98 5.29
C GLU A 682 9.49 32.30 3.98
N THR A 683 10.42 31.42 3.56
CA THR A 683 11.30 31.68 2.41
C THR A 683 10.71 31.15 1.10
N TYR A 684 10.12 29.95 1.13
CA TYR A 684 9.71 29.23 -0.08
C TYR A 684 8.19 29.09 -0.22
N PHE A 685 7.43 29.19 0.88
CA PHE A 685 5.97 29.03 0.87
C PHE A 685 5.21 30.14 1.63
N PRO A 686 5.56 31.42 1.43
CA PRO A 686 5.02 32.51 2.24
C PRO A 686 3.49 32.66 2.12
N LEU A 687 2.90 32.34 0.96
CA LEU A 687 1.45 32.46 0.75
C LEU A 687 0.69 31.31 1.40
N LEU A 688 1.19 30.07 1.30
CA LEU A 688 0.63 28.96 2.07
C LEU A 688 0.70 29.24 3.58
N ASN A 689 1.79 29.86 4.05
CA ASN A 689 1.91 30.27 5.44
C ASN A 689 0.85 31.33 5.81
N ALA A 690 0.77 32.42 5.05
CA ALA A 690 -0.20 33.50 5.27
C ALA A 690 -1.65 33.00 5.24
N TRP A 691 -1.98 32.11 4.31
CA TRP A 691 -3.32 31.51 4.25
C TRP A 691 -3.63 30.65 5.49
N SER A 692 -2.66 29.87 5.98
CA SER A 692 -2.88 29.11 7.22
C SER A 692 -3.15 30.01 8.43
N GLU A 693 -2.50 31.18 8.49
CA GLU A 693 -2.73 32.20 9.53
C GLU A 693 -4.14 32.80 9.45
N LEU A 694 -4.71 33.02 8.26
CA LEU A 694 -6.11 33.46 8.13
C LEU A 694 -7.08 32.49 8.81
N TYR A 695 -6.85 31.18 8.67
CA TYR A 695 -7.66 30.18 9.38
C TYR A 695 -7.37 30.13 10.88
N TYR A 696 -6.17 30.47 11.36
CA TYR A 696 -5.91 30.60 12.80
C TYR A 696 -6.64 31.82 13.39
N MET A 697 -6.65 32.93 12.67
CA MET A 697 -7.40 34.13 13.06
C MET A 697 -8.91 33.84 13.13
N ALA A 698 -9.46 33.16 12.12
CA ALA A 698 -10.88 32.78 12.09
C ALA A 698 -11.32 31.85 13.24
N GLU A 699 -10.41 31.12 13.89
CA GLU A 699 -10.73 30.33 15.10
C GLU A 699 -10.87 31.20 16.36
N SER A 700 -10.22 32.36 16.39
CA SER A 700 -10.17 33.22 17.58
C SER A 700 -11.43 34.06 17.75
N ASP A 701 -12.15 34.33 16.66
CA ASP A 701 -13.26 35.28 16.60
C ASP A 701 -14.64 34.64 16.85
N GLN A 702 -14.75 33.60 17.70
CA GLN A 702 -16.04 32.96 17.92
C GLN A 702 -17.04 33.88 18.63
N PRO A 703 -18.17 34.24 18.00
CA PRO A 703 -19.24 34.94 18.69
C PRO A 703 -19.87 33.98 19.69
N GLN A 704 -19.63 34.23 20.98
CA GLN A 704 -20.35 33.55 22.05
C GLN A 704 -21.77 34.11 22.11
N ASN A 705 -22.78 33.24 22.09
CA ASN A 705 -24.21 33.56 22.20
C ASN A 705 -24.89 34.14 20.93
N VAL A 706 -24.62 33.58 19.75
CA VAL A 706 -25.43 33.87 18.56
C VAL A 706 -26.83 33.25 18.72
N PRO A 707 -27.93 34.01 18.52
CA PRO A 707 -29.28 33.45 18.55
C PRO A 707 -29.44 32.30 17.54
N VAL A 708 -30.16 31.24 17.91
CA VAL A 708 -30.37 30.07 17.04
C VAL A 708 -30.99 30.48 15.69
N SER A 709 -31.92 31.43 15.67
CA SER A 709 -32.53 31.94 14.44
C SER A 709 -31.51 32.56 13.48
N VAL A 710 -30.56 33.33 14.00
CA VAL A 710 -29.44 33.91 13.22
C VAL A 710 -28.54 32.79 12.71
N LEU A 711 -28.18 31.84 13.56
CA LEU A 711 -27.34 30.70 13.17
C LEU A 711 -27.97 29.85 12.06
N VAL A 712 -29.28 29.60 12.14
CA VAL A 712 -30.05 28.90 11.09
C VAL A 712 -30.00 29.69 9.79
N GLN A 713 -30.29 30.99 9.84
CA GLN A 713 -30.30 31.83 8.64
C GLN A 713 -28.92 31.90 8.00
N THR A 714 -27.86 32.16 8.78
CA THR A 714 -26.48 32.19 8.29
C THR A 714 -26.06 30.84 7.70
N THR A 715 -26.41 29.72 8.32
CA THR A 715 -26.07 28.39 7.80
C THR A 715 -26.82 28.09 6.49
N MET A 716 -28.09 28.51 6.39
CA MET A 716 -28.88 28.40 5.15
C MET A 716 -28.32 29.27 4.03
N ASP A 717 -27.90 30.50 4.33
CA ASP A 717 -27.31 31.41 3.34
C ASP A 717 -25.98 30.86 2.80
N LYS A 718 -25.15 30.30 3.68
CA LYS A 718 -23.92 29.60 3.30
C LYS A 718 -24.21 28.37 2.43
N LEU A 719 -25.21 27.55 2.80
CA LEU A 719 -25.64 26.39 2.01
C LEU A 719 -26.15 26.79 0.61
N LEU A 720 -27.00 27.83 0.54
CA LEU A 720 -27.51 28.34 -0.73
C LEU A 720 -26.39 28.86 -1.63
N ASN A 721 -25.42 29.57 -1.07
CA ASN A 721 -24.24 30.01 -1.82
C ASN A 721 -23.49 28.83 -2.46
N ARG A 722 -23.28 27.74 -1.72
CA ARG A 722 -22.61 26.54 -2.26
C ARG A 722 -23.44 25.85 -3.35
N LEU A 723 -24.77 25.79 -3.19
CA LEU A 723 -25.66 25.23 -4.21
C LEU A 723 -25.63 26.07 -5.48
N GLU A 724 -25.66 27.40 -5.36
CA GLU A 724 -25.53 28.31 -6.50
C GLU A 724 -24.18 28.13 -7.22
N LEU A 725 -23.10 27.97 -6.46
CA LEU A 725 -21.78 27.67 -7.01
C LEU A 725 -21.75 26.34 -7.77
N LEU A 726 -22.47 25.32 -7.31
CA LEU A 726 -22.65 24.05 -8.03
C LEU A 726 -23.39 24.25 -9.35
N PHE A 727 -24.47 25.04 -9.38
CA PHE A 727 -25.18 25.35 -10.63
C PHE A 727 -24.31 26.18 -11.60
N SER A 728 -23.52 27.13 -11.09
CA SER A 728 -22.53 27.86 -11.90
C SER A 728 -21.48 26.93 -12.50
N LEU A 729 -20.99 25.95 -11.73
CA LEU A 729 -20.03 24.96 -12.21
C LEU A 729 -20.64 24.09 -13.33
N LEU A 730 -21.89 23.64 -13.17
CA LEU A 730 -22.59 22.88 -14.21
C LEU A 730 -22.77 23.71 -15.48
N ALA A 731 -23.18 24.97 -15.35
CA ALA A 731 -23.36 25.88 -16.48
C ALA A 731 -22.05 26.17 -17.22
N GLU A 732 -20.94 26.37 -16.49
CA GLU A 732 -19.61 26.56 -17.08
C GLU A 732 -19.14 25.33 -17.88
N ASN A 733 -19.55 24.13 -17.47
CA ASN A 733 -19.26 22.89 -18.19
C ASN A 733 -20.34 22.53 -19.23
N GLU A 734 -21.22 23.48 -19.58
CA GLU A 734 -22.29 23.31 -20.57
C GLU A 734 -23.32 22.20 -20.24
N ILE A 735 -23.48 21.89 -18.94
CA ILE A 735 -24.41 20.86 -18.47
C ILE A 735 -25.77 21.50 -18.14
N ASP A 736 -26.71 21.43 -19.08
CA ASP A 736 -28.09 21.88 -18.88
C ASP A 736 -28.94 20.81 -18.16
N VAL A 737 -29.09 20.99 -16.85
CA VAL A 737 -29.86 20.10 -15.96
C VAL A 737 -31.31 19.92 -16.42
N THR A 738 -31.91 20.92 -17.09
CA THR A 738 -33.34 20.90 -17.47
C THR A 738 -33.66 19.85 -18.54
N GLN A 739 -32.63 19.34 -19.23
CA GLN A 739 -32.77 18.34 -20.30
C GLN A 739 -32.82 16.90 -19.78
N PHE A 740 -32.60 16.69 -18.48
CA PHE A 740 -32.46 15.36 -17.89
C PHE A 740 -33.58 15.03 -16.90
N THR A 741 -33.95 13.75 -16.83
CA THR A 741 -34.54 13.20 -15.60
C THR A 741 -33.43 12.92 -14.59
N LYS A 742 -33.76 12.80 -13.31
CA LYS A 742 -32.77 12.50 -12.26
C LYS A 742 -31.89 11.30 -12.60
N GLU A 743 -32.49 10.18 -13.01
CA GLU A 743 -31.77 8.93 -13.29
C GLU A 743 -30.84 9.07 -14.51
N LYS A 744 -31.31 9.75 -15.57
CA LYS A 744 -30.49 10.03 -16.76
C LYS A 744 -29.34 10.97 -16.43
N PHE A 745 -29.59 11.96 -15.59
CA PHE A 745 -28.57 12.90 -15.13
C PHE A 745 -27.48 12.19 -14.31
N GLN A 746 -27.87 11.29 -13.41
CA GLN A 746 -26.93 10.51 -12.60
C GLN A 746 -26.04 9.59 -13.46
N LEU A 747 -26.58 8.95 -14.49
CA LEU A 747 -25.80 8.15 -15.43
C LEU A 747 -24.82 9.02 -16.23
N PHE A 748 -25.32 10.13 -16.79
CA PHE A 748 -24.49 11.10 -17.52
C PHE A 748 -23.35 11.64 -16.64
N LEU A 749 -23.65 12.06 -15.40
CA LEU A 749 -22.66 12.56 -14.46
C LEU A 749 -21.63 11.50 -14.10
N PHE A 750 -22.02 10.23 -13.95
CA PHE A 750 -21.06 9.17 -13.65
C PHE A 750 -20.00 9.04 -14.74
N ASP A 751 -20.42 9.02 -16.00
CA ASP A 751 -19.51 8.98 -17.14
C ASP A 751 -18.66 10.26 -17.22
N TYR A 752 -19.30 11.43 -17.08
CA TYR A 752 -18.63 12.72 -17.14
C TYR A 752 -17.58 12.92 -16.03
N ILE A 753 -17.88 12.52 -14.78
CA ILE A 753 -16.93 12.56 -13.66
C ILE A 753 -15.74 11.64 -13.93
N ASN A 754 -15.96 10.47 -14.54
CA ASN A 754 -14.87 9.56 -14.89
C ASN A 754 -14.01 10.09 -16.04
N GLU A 755 -14.55 10.89 -16.95
CA GLU A 755 -13.83 11.44 -18.11
C GLU A 755 -13.17 12.80 -17.83
N ASN A 756 -13.81 13.66 -17.03
CA ASN A 756 -13.34 15.00 -16.70
C ASN A 756 -12.86 15.09 -15.24
N LEU A 757 -11.53 15.06 -15.08
CA LEU A 757 -10.88 15.02 -13.77
C LEU A 757 -11.00 16.34 -13.00
N ASN A 758 -10.89 17.50 -13.66
CA ASN A 758 -11.11 18.79 -13.00
C ASN A 758 -12.55 18.91 -12.48
N PHE A 759 -13.53 18.52 -13.30
CA PHE A 759 -14.92 18.48 -12.85
C PHE A 759 -15.14 17.51 -11.67
N SER A 760 -14.51 16.33 -11.71
CA SER A 760 -14.53 15.38 -10.59
C SER A 760 -13.97 15.99 -9.29
N LEU A 761 -12.88 16.75 -9.38
CA LEU A 761 -12.27 17.39 -8.22
C LEU A 761 -13.13 18.56 -7.69
N SER A 762 -13.64 19.39 -8.59
CA SER A 762 -14.51 20.53 -8.27
C SER A 762 -15.82 20.08 -7.62
N THR A 763 -16.45 19.05 -8.17
CA THR A 763 -17.67 18.48 -7.57
C THR A 763 -17.39 17.80 -6.24
N GLY A 764 -16.26 17.09 -6.08
CA GLY A 764 -15.84 16.53 -4.80
C GLY A 764 -15.63 17.59 -3.71
N TYR A 765 -15.06 18.74 -4.07
CA TYR A 765 -14.90 19.89 -3.17
C TYR A 765 -16.25 20.47 -2.72
N LEU A 766 -17.13 20.81 -3.66
CA LEU A 766 -18.43 21.42 -3.35
C LEU A 766 -19.35 20.47 -2.60
N LEU A 767 -19.42 19.21 -3.03
CA LEU A 767 -20.31 18.22 -2.44
C LEU A 767 -19.98 17.98 -0.97
N GLY A 768 -18.69 17.89 -0.62
CA GLY A 768 -18.25 17.78 0.76
C GLY A 768 -18.77 18.94 1.63
N GLN A 769 -18.63 20.18 1.14
CA GLN A 769 -19.09 21.38 1.84
C GLN A 769 -20.61 21.47 1.95
N ILE A 770 -21.35 21.14 0.89
CA ILE A 770 -22.82 21.11 0.88
C ILE A 770 -23.33 20.14 1.95
N ILE A 771 -22.79 18.93 1.99
CA ILE A 771 -23.16 17.92 2.99
C ILE A 771 -22.79 18.38 4.40
N SER A 772 -21.63 19.02 4.56
CA SER A 772 -21.21 19.61 5.84
C SER A 772 -22.21 20.64 6.37
N PHE A 773 -22.71 21.54 5.53
CA PHE A 773 -23.76 22.48 5.94
C PHE A 773 -25.10 21.81 6.23
N ILE A 774 -25.50 20.79 5.46
CA ILE A 774 -26.70 20.00 5.76
C ILE A 774 -26.57 19.31 7.13
N ASN A 775 -25.41 18.73 7.41
CA ASN A 775 -25.12 18.10 8.69
C ASN A 775 -25.12 19.14 9.83
N LYS A 776 -24.56 20.33 9.61
CA LYS A 776 -24.63 21.43 10.58
C LYS A 776 -26.08 21.85 10.85
N LEU A 777 -26.89 22.00 9.81
CA LEU A 777 -28.32 22.32 9.94
C LEU A 777 -29.07 21.28 10.76
N SER A 778 -28.76 19.99 10.61
CA SER A 778 -29.39 18.91 11.37
C SER A 778 -29.23 19.05 12.89
N SER A 779 -28.19 19.76 13.34
CA SER A 779 -27.94 20.02 14.76
C SER A 779 -28.74 21.19 15.33
N ILE A 780 -29.36 22.01 14.47
CA ILE A 780 -30.06 23.26 14.85
C ILE A 780 -31.51 23.33 14.37
N VAL A 781 -31.91 22.48 13.42
CA VAL A 781 -33.25 22.40 12.82
C VAL A 781 -33.62 20.94 12.57
N ASP A 782 -34.90 20.57 12.71
CA ASP A 782 -35.36 19.26 12.24
C ASP A 782 -35.38 19.25 10.71
N LEU A 783 -34.51 18.45 10.09
CA LEU A 783 -34.42 18.34 8.64
C LEU A 783 -35.74 17.91 7.98
N GLN A 784 -36.68 17.30 8.71
CA GLN A 784 -38.04 17.01 8.19
C GLN A 784 -38.80 18.27 7.76
N ASP A 785 -38.52 19.42 8.37
CA ASP A 785 -39.13 20.70 8.00
C ASP A 785 -38.64 21.21 6.62
N ILE A 786 -37.48 20.71 6.18
CA ILE A 786 -36.92 20.97 4.84
C ILE A 786 -37.40 19.86 3.88
N SER A 787 -37.10 18.60 4.20
CA SER A 787 -37.51 17.43 3.43
C SER A 787 -37.50 16.17 4.31
N PRO A 788 -38.60 15.39 4.36
CA PRO A 788 -38.64 14.16 5.15
C PRO A 788 -37.53 13.16 4.78
N GLN A 789 -37.21 13.06 3.49
CA GLN A 789 -36.21 12.14 2.96
C GLN A 789 -34.78 12.58 3.34
N LEU A 790 -34.54 13.88 3.49
CA LEU A 790 -33.19 14.41 3.79
C LEU A 790 -32.69 13.94 5.17
N LYS A 791 -33.58 13.83 6.16
CA LYS A 791 -33.25 13.31 7.49
C LYS A 791 -32.84 11.84 7.46
N GLU A 792 -33.57 11.02 6.71
CA GLU A 792 -33.30 9.59 6.56
C GLU A 792 -31.98 9.35 5.82
N ARG A 793 -31.66 10.20 4.84
CA ARG A 793 -30.46 10.10 4.00
C ARG A 793 -29.20 10.69 4.62
N LEU A 794 -29.31 11.50 5.67
CA LEU A 794 -28.18 12.18 6.31
C LEU A 794 -27.01 11.25 6.67
N PRO A 795 -27.20 10.05 7.26
CA PRO A 795 -26.10 9.15 7.57
C PRO A 795 -25.27 8.76 6.33
N ASP A 796 -25.94 8.49 5.21
CA ASP A 796 -25.29 8.12 3.95
C ASP A 796 -24.55 9.31 3.32
N LEU A 797 -25.15 10.50 3.39
CA LEU A 797 -24.50 11.74 2.95
C LEU A 797 -23.22 11.99 3.76
N VAL A 798 -23.30 11.90 5.10
CA VAL A 798 -22.13 12.08 5.98
C VAL A 798 -21.06 11.01 5.71
N ALA A 799 -21.46 9.76 5.42
CA ALA A 799 -20.51 8.72 5.01
C ALA A 799 -19.80 9.07 3.70
N LEU A 800 -20.53 9.57 2.69
CA LEU A 800 -19.94 10.04 1.42
C LEU A 800 -19.02 11.24 1.65
N ARG A 801 -19.43 12.23 2.46
CA ARG A 801 -18.57 13.36 2.83
C ARG A 801 -17.28 12.88 3.48
N ASN A 802 -17.37 12.01 4.48
CA ASN A 802 -16.20 11.46 5.15
C ASN A 802 -15.31 10.68 4.19
N ALA A 803 -15.89 9.97 3.20
CA ALA A 803 -15.12 9.40 2.11
C ALA A 803 -14.42 10.53 1.35
N LEU A 804 -15.13 11.47 0.72
CA LEU A 804 -14.53 12.59 -0.02
C LEU A 804 -13.50 13.40 0.79
N GLU A 805 -13.65 13.54 2.10
CA GLU A 805 -12.71 14.26 2.96
C GLU A 805 -11.37 13.55 3.15
N HIS A 806 -11.41 12.22 3.10
CA HIS A 806 -10.33 11.35 3.54
C HIS A 806 -9.78 10.47 2.43
N THR A 807 -10.55 10.35 1.37
CA THR A 807 -10.36 9.51 0.22
C THR A 807 -10.59 10.37 -1.01
N ASP A 808 -9.78 10.14 -2.03
CA ASP A 808 -10.08 10.63 -3.36
C ASP A 808 -10.19 9.42 -4.27
N PRO A 809 -11.28 9.22 -5.02
CA PRO A 809 -11.40 8.06 -5.91
C PRO A 809 -10.22 7.93 -6.86
N ILE A 810 -9.58 9.04 -7.24
CA ILE A 810 -8.46 9.05 -8.17
C ILE A 810 -7.15 8.73 -7.44
N LEU A 811 -6.94 9.22 -6.21
CA LEU A 811 -5.75 8.89 -5.40
C LEU A 811 -5.83 7.50 -4.78
N GLU A 812 -7.02 7.08 -4.36
CA GLU A 812 -7.26 5.76 -3.82
C GLU A 812 -7.47 4.74 -4.91
N SER A 813 -7.84 5.08 -6.15
CA SER A 813 -7.57 4.17 -7.28
C SER A 813 -6.07 3.99 -7.58
N SER A 814 -5.17 4.30 -6.64
CA SER A 814 -3.82 3.72 -6.58
C SER A 814 -3.64 2.74 -5.41
N GLU A 815 -4.46 2.78 -4.36
CA GLU A 815 -4.43 1.85 -3.22
C GLU A 815 -5.62 0.86 -3.25
N ILE A 816 -6.83 1.34 -3.52
CA ILE A 816 -8.05 0.61 -3.91
C ILE A 816 -7.97 -0.01 -5.33
N SER A 817 -7.15 0.52 -6.24
CA SER A 817 -6.87 -0.19 -7.50
C SER A 817 -5.91 -1.36 -7.34
N TYR A 818 -5.01 -1.31 -6.35
CA TYR A 818 -4.33 -2.51 -5.85
C TYR A 818 -5.38 -3.54 -5.35
N PHE A 819 -6.49 -3.07 -4.77
CA PHE A 819 -7.57 -3.91 -4.23
C PHE A 819 -8.66 -4.37 -5.20
N GLN A 820 -8.60 -4.06 -6.50
CA GLN A 820 -9.62 -4.48 -7.44
C GLN A 820 -11.03 -4.00 -7.03
N MET A 821 -11.23 -2.69 -6.87
CA MET A 821 -12.57 -2.09 -6.91
C MET A 821 -12.52 -0.82 -7.73
N ALA A 822 -13.34 -0.75 -8.78
CA ALA A 822 -13.81 0.54 -9.28
C ALA A 822 -14.38 1.27 -8.06
N SER A 823 -13.69 2.31 -7.59
CA SER A 823 -14.18 3.10 -6.46
C SER A 823 -15.63 3.44 -6.74
N LYS A 824 -16.55 3.10 -5.83
CA LYS A 824 -17.96 3.48 -5.99
C LYS A 824 -18.16 4.98 -5.77
N ILE A 825 -17.13 5.71 -5.37
CA ILE A 825 -17.23 7.13 -5.04
C ILE A 825 -17.69 7.97 -6.25
N PRO A 826 -17.17 7.84 -7.49
CA PRO A 826 -17.70 8.60 -8.63
C PRO A 826 -19.18 8.32 -8.89
N GLN A 827 -19.60 7.05 -8.74
CA GLN A 827 -21.01 6.66 -8.87
C GLN A 827 -21.88 7.25 -7.76
N LEU A 828 -21.42 7.19 -6.50
CA LEU A 828 -22.10 7.77 -5.34
C LEU A 828 -22.16 9.30 -5.43
N THR A 829 -21.09 9.95 -5.87
CA THR A 829 -21.03 11.39 -6.12
C THR A 829 -22.04 11.78 -7.18
N ALA A 830 -22.07 11.10 -8.33
CA ALA A 830 -23.05 11.34 -9.38
C ALA A 830 -24.50 11.16 -8.87
N TYR A 831 -24.73 10.08 -8.13
CA TYR A 831 -26.04 9.77 -7.55
C TYR A 831 -26.51 10.87 -6.58
N VAL A 832 -25.67 11.24 -5.60
CA VAL A 832 -25.99 12.24 -4.58
C VAL A 832 -26.10 13.64 -5.18
N LEU A 833 -25.29 14.01 -6.18
CA LEU A 833 -25.47 15.27 -6.91
C LEU A 833 -26.85 15.32 -7.57
N GLY A 834 -27.30 14.21 -8.18
CA GLY A 834 -28.66 14.09 -8.71
C GLY A 834 -29.73 14.31 -7.64
N GLU A 835 -29.61 13.70 -6.46
CA GLU A 835 -30.54 13.91 -5.34
C GLU A 835 -30.55 15.37 -4.86
N ILE A 836 -29.36 15.98 -4.69
CA ILE A 836 -29.24 17.39 -4.26
C ILE A 836 -29.92 18.33 -5.25
N ILE A 837 -29.70 18.14 -6.55
CA ILE A 837 -30.19 19.03 -7.60
C ILE A 837 -31.69 18.88 -7.82
N PHE A 838 -32.19 17.64 -7.92
CA PHE A 838 -33.59 17.37 -8.28
C PHE A 838 -34.51 17.28 -7.07
N ASP A 839 -34.06 16.69 -5.96
CA ASP A 839 -34.93 16.39 -4.82
C ASP A 839 -34.79 17.42 -3.68
N TYR A 840 -33.60 17.98 -3.43
CA TYR A 840 -33.34 18.82 -2.23
C TYR A 840 -33.20 20.31 -2.48
N HIS A 841 -32.75 20.74 -3.66
CA HIS A 841 -32.49 22.16 -3.94
C HIS A 841 -33.73 23.06 -3.76
N GLN A 842 -34.87 22.68 -4.32
CA GLN A 842 -36.11 23.47 -4.20
C GLN A 842 -36.65 23.51 -2.77
N PRO A 843 -36.75 22.38 -2.04
CA PRO A 843 -37.13 22.41 -0.62
C PRO A 843 -36.21 23.27 0.25
N ILE A 844 -34.88 23.20 0.06
CA ILE A 844 -33.92 24.04 0.78
C ILE A 844 -34.19 25.53 0.52
N ARG A 845 -34.40 25.92 -0.75
CA ARG A 845 -34.74 27.30 -1.13
C ARG A 845 -36.06 27.78 -0.52
N ALA A 846 -37.09 26.94 -0.58
CA ALA A 846 -38.39 27.25 -0.01
C ALA A 846 -38.31 27.45 1.52
N PHE A 847 -37.56 26.58 2.21
CA PHE A 847 -37.34 26.70 3.65
C PHE A 847 -36.55 27.97 4.00
N ALA A 848 -35.49 28.30 3.25
CA ALA A 848 -34.73 29.54 3.46
C ALA A 848 -35.62 30.78 3.28
N ALA A 849 -36.45 30.82 2.23
CA ALA A 849 -37.38 31.91 1.99
C ALA A 849 -38.39 32.07 3.13
N LYS A 850 -38.95 30.95 3.61
CA LYS A 850 -39.85 30.92 4.77
C LYS A 850 -39.16 31.50 6.02
N LYS A 851 -37.91 31.10 6.30
CA LYS A 851 -37.16 31.59 7.47
C LYS A 851 -36.80 33.08 7.40
N ARG A 852 -36.53 33.62 6.22
CA ARG A 852 -36.33 35.07 6.01
C ARG A 852 -37.59 35.87 6.29
N VAL A 853 -38.76 35.36 5.91
CA VAL A 853 -40.06 35.99 6.22
C VAL A 853 -40.37 35.93 7.71
N GLU A 854 -40.03 34.82 8.38
CA GLU A 854 -40.23 34.66 9.82
C GLU A 854 -39.30 35.55 10.67
N ASN A 855 -38.13 35.96 10.14
CA ASN A 855 -37.13 36.75 10.88
C ASN A 855 -36.60 37.94 10.05
N PRO A 856 -37.42 38.96 9.74
CA PRO A 856 -37.02 40.08 8.88
C PRO A 856 -35.92 40.97 9.51
N ALA A 857 -35.80 40.99 10.84
CA ALA A 857 -34.82 41.80 11.57
C ALA A 857 -33.36 41.39 11.34
N VAL A 858 -33.09 40.17 10.86
CA VAL A 858 -31.73 39.65 10.63
C VAL A 858 -31.16 40.11 9.27
N VAL A 859 -32.01 40.55 8.34
CA VAL A 859 -31.62 40.89 6.96
C VAL A 859 -30.98 42.28 6.84
N SER A 860 -31.18 43.16 7.85
CA SER A 860 -30.75 44.57 7.80
C SER A 860 -29.24 44.79 8.02
N ASP A 861 -28.54 43.88 8.71
CA ASP A 861 -27.15 44.12 9.17
C ASP A 861 -26.08 43.38 8.35
N CYS A 862 -26.44 42.37 7.55
CA CYS A 862 -25.46 41.53 6.83
C CYS A 862 -24.98 42.10 5.48
N SER A 863 -25.60 43.15 4.94
CA SER A 863 -25.28 43.70 3.62
C SER A 863 -24.19 44.78 3.61
N ALA A 864 -23.69 45.23 4.77
CA ALA A 864 -22.74 46.34 4.87
C ALA A 864 -21.26 45.93 5.05
N ALA A 865 -20.93 44.65 5.24
CA ALA A 865 -19.58 44.21 5.60
C ALA A 865 -18.69 43.73 4.44
N ALA A 866 -19.12 43.84 3.18
CA ALA A 866 -18.44 43.23 2.03
C ALA A 866 -17.38 44.12 1.33
N SER A 867 -16.94 45.23 1.94
CA SER A 867 -15.92 46.11 1.34
C SER A 867 -14.91 46.62 2.37
N SER A 868 -13.90 45.81 2.68
CA SER A 868 -12.64 46.30 3.26
C SER A 868 -11.46 45.52 2.69
N ASP A 869 -10.65 46.22 1.89
CA ASP A 869 -9.35 45.75 1.41
C ASP A 869 -8.41 45.56 2.61
N LEU A 870 -8.11 44.31 2.93
CA LEU A 870 -7.11 43.95 3.94
C LEU A 870 -5.73 43.81 3.27
N SER A 871 -4.87 44.79 3.52
CA SER A 871 -3.44 44.69 3.25
C SER A 871 -2.78 43.79 4.29
N VAL A 872 -1.93 42.88 3.83
CA VAL A 872 -1.20 41.90 4.65
C VAL A 872 -0.33 42.60 5.70
N PRO A 873 -0.49 42.35 7.02
CA PRO A 873 0.36 42.96 8.03
C PRO A 873 1.67 42.18 8.21
N THR A 874 2.79 42.92 8.27
CA THR A 874 4.09 42.41 8.69
C THR A 874 4.13 42.27 10.22
N SER A 875 4.41 41.06 10.72
CA SER A 875 4.30 40.74 12.14
C SER A 875 5.62 40.87 12.91
N SER A 876 5.52 41.43 14.13
CA SER A 876 6.51 41.31 15.21
C SER A 876 5.93 40.47 16.35
N SER A 877 6.75 39.57 16.90
CA SER A 877 6.40 38.49 17.83
C SER A 877 6.08 38.95 19.26
N SER A 878 5.07 38.35 19.89
CA SER A 878 5.13 37.98 21.32
C SER A 878 4.23 36.77 21.61
N GLY A 879 4.72 35.85 22.44
CA GLY A 879 4.14 34.51 22.61
C GLY A 879 3.10 34.39 23.71
N LEU A 880 2.17 33.44 23.56
CA LEU A 880 1.24 33.02 24.59
C LEU A 880 1.17 31.48 24.66
N SER A 881 1.57 30.94 25.80
CA SER A 881 1.65 29.49 26.07
C SER A 881 0.38 28.90 26.69
N GLY A 882 -0.80 29.46 26.40
CA GLY A 882 -2.08 29.10 27.05
C GLY A 882 -3.09 28.32 26.18
N GLU A 883 -2.96 28.34 24.85
CA GLU A 883 -4.02 27.86 23.93
C GLU A 883 -4.14 26.35 23.79
N ARG A 884 -3.05 25.62 24.03
CA ARG A 884 -3.02 24.14 23.89
C ARG A 884 -4.00 23.44 24.82
N GLN A 885 -4.29 24.04 25.98
CA GLN A 885 -5.15 23.43 26.99
C GLN A 885 -6.65 23.65 26.70
N ARG A 886 -6.99 24.66 25.88
CA ARG A 886 -8.37 24.93 25.44
C ARG A 886 -8.76 24.10 24.21
N GLN A 887 -7.84 23.93 23.25
CA GLN A 887 -8.05 23.03 22.09
C GLN A 887 -8.27 21.57 22.51
N THR A 888 -7.59 21.11 23.57
CA THR A 888 -7.75 19.74 24.09
C THR A 888 -9.15 19.51 24.69
N ASN A 889 -9.79 20.55 25.25
CA ASN A 889 -11.13 20.45 25.83
C ASN A 889 -12.24 20.51 24.78
N ALA A 890 -12.05 21.22 23.66
CA ALA A 890 -13.01 21.25 22.55
C ALA A 890 -13.07 19.91 21.79
N LEU A 891 -11.92 19.25 21.59
CA LEU A 891 -11.84 17.90 21.01
C LEU A 891 -12.42 16.81 21.94
N ARG A 892 -12.39 17.04 23.26
CA ARG A 892 -12.96 16.13 24.25
C ARG A 892 -14.49 16.10 24.24
N LEU A 893 -15.14 17.19 23.83
CA LEU A 893 -16.61 17.30 23.74
C LEU A 893 -17.17 16.75 22.42
N SER A 894 -16.33 16.55 21.39
CA SER A 894 -16.72 15.97 20.09
C SER A 894 -16.59 14.43 20.01
N GLY A 895 -16.30 13.75 21.13
CA GLY A 895 -16.16 12.29 21.17
C GLY A 895 -14.83 11.74 20.63
N LEU A 896 -13.86 12.62 20.36
CA LEU A 896 -12.51 12.30 19.91
C LEU A 896 -11.49 12.48 21.05
N THR A 897 -11.55 11.62 22.07
CA THR A 897 -10.44 11.12 22.92
C THR A 897 -10.99 10.46 24.21
N LEU A 898 -10.52 9.24 24.53
CA LEU A 898 -10.75 8.57 25.82
C LEU A 898 -9.44 8.61 26.65
N PHE A 899 -9.44 9.54 27.61
CA PHE A 899 -8.63 9.69 28.84
C PHE A 899 -7.08 9.69 28.84
N ASP A 900 -6.55 10.77 29.41
CA ASP A 900 -5.31 10.82 30.20
C ASP A 900 -5.35 9.80 31.34
N ALA A 901 -4.30 8.97 31.45
CA ALA A 901 -4.00 8.18 32.63
C ALA A 901 -2.75 8.72 33.34
N ASP A 902 -2.91 8.92 34.65
CA ASP A 902 -1.89 8.93 35.70
C ASP A 902 -0.87 10.07 35.80
N LYS A 903 -1.33 11.19 36.36
CA LYS A 903 -0.61 11.87 37.47
C LYS A 903 -1.59 12.42 38.49
N LYS A 904 -1.98 11.59 39.47
CA LYS A 904 -2.40 12.04 40.82
C LYS A 904 -2.49 10.84 41.77
N GLY A 905 -1.37 10.51 42.39
CA GLY A 905 -1.31 9.64 43.56
C GLY A 905 -0.68 10.41 44.72
N LYS A 906 -1.53 10.93 45.62
CA LYS A 906 -1.31 11.19 47.05
C LYS A 906 -2.39 12.15 47.57
N ASN A 907 -3.47 11.59 48.10
CA ASN A 907 -3.92 11.83 49.47
C ASN A 907 -5.18 11.00 49.75
N GLU A 908 -5.11 10.27 50.86
CA GLU A 908 -6.18 9.49 51.46
C GLU A 908 -7.25 10.41 52.08
N GLY A 909 -8.49 9.91 52.17
CA GLY A 909 -9.42 10.29 53.23
C GLY A 909 -10.84 10.67 52.79
N ALA A 910 -11.80 9.76 53.06
CA ALA A 910 -13.24 9.97 53.31
C ALA A 910 -14.08 10.58 52.15
N VAL A 911 -15.30 10.16 51.80
CA VAL A 911 -16.47 9.80 52.59
C VAL A 911 -17.37 8.90 51.72
N GLN A 912 -17.90 7.83 52.34
CA GLN A 912 -19.07 7.08 51.89
C GLN A 912 -20.32 7.92 52.13
N GLU A 913 -21.15 8.16 51.10
CA GLU A 913 -22.62 8.21 51.17
C GLU A 913 -23.18 8.77 49.85
N ALA A 914 -24.13 8.02 49.26
CA ALA A 914 -25.06 8.34 48.17
C ALA A 914 -25.06 7.30 47.03
N GLN A 915 -25.23 6.02 47.40
CA GLN A 915 -25.86 5.02 46.53
C GLN A 915 -27.32 4.87 46.98
N GLN A 916 -28.25 5.57 46.33
CA GLN A 916 -29.64 5.16 46.13
C GLN A 916 -30.36 6.20 45.28
N ASN A 917 -31.19 5.73 44.35
CA ASN A 917 -32.03 6.45 43.38
C ASN A 917 -31.38 6.81 42.03
N THR A 918 -31.41 5.86 41.10
CA THR A 918 -32.28 5.94 39.90
C THR A 918 -32.16 4.63 39.10
N ALA A 919 -33.18 3.80 39.23
CA ALA A 919 -33.48 2.72 38.30
C ALA A 919 -34.22 3.30 37.06
N ASP A 920 -34.13 2.54 35.96
CA ASP A 920 -34.89 2.67 34.71
C ASP A 920 -34.70 3.94 33.86
N LYS A 921 -33.69 3.90 32.98
CA LYS A 921 -33.85 4.21 31.53
C LYS A 921 -32.79 3.45 30.72
N SER A 922 -33.21 2.39 30.04
CA SER A 922 -32.41 1.76 28.97
C SER A 922 -32.24 2.74 27.81
N PRO A 923 -31.02 2.96 27.28
CA PRO A 923 -30.83 3.72 26.04
C PRO A 923 -31.38 2.92 24.84
N PRO A 924 -31.89 3.59 23.78
CA PRO A 924 -32.46 2.91 22.63
C PRO A 924 -31.38 2.10 21.90
N ILE A 925 -31.67 0.82 21.68
CA ILE A 925 -30.88 -0.07 20.85
C ILE A 925 -31.04 0.40 19.39
N ILE A 926 -30.02 1.07 18.85
CA ILE A 926 -29.92 1.32 17.41
C ILE A 926 -29.55 -0.01 16.74
N ARG A 927 -30.54 -0.68 16.14
CA ARG A 927 -30.31 -1.80 15.23
C ARG A 927 -29.86 -1.23 13.88
N PHE A 928 -28.60 -1.44 13.52
CA PHE A 928 -28.17 -1.32 12.13
C PHE A 928 -28.84 -2.46 11.34
N GLY A 929 -29.88 -2.12 10.59
CA GLY A 929 -30.42 -3.02 9.57
C GLY A 929 -29.40 -3.14 8.45
N PHE A 930 -28.75 -4.29 8.34
CA PHE A 930 -28.07 -4.67 7.11
C PHE A 930 -29.15 -4.87 6.04
N PHE A 931 -29.16 -4.03 5.01
CA PHE A 931 -29.97 -4.29 3.82
C PHE A 931 -29.40 -5.51 3.08
N ASP A 932 -30.29 -6.46 2.79
CA ASP A 932 -30.06 -7.60 1.93
C ASP A 932 -30.00 -7.09 0.47
N SER A 933 -28.82 -6.65 0.04
CA SER A 933 -28.56 -6.03 -1.28
C SER A 933 -28.82 -6.97 -2.46
N THR A 934 -28.84 -8.28 -2.21
CA THR A 934 -28.96 -9.29 -3.27
C THR A 934 -30.28 -9.22 -4.02
N LYS A 935 -31.39 -8.87 -3.35
CA LYS A 935 -32.72 -8.87 -3.97
C LYS A 935 -32.91 -7.71 -4.96
N GLN A 936 -32.42 -6.53 -4.59
CA GLN A 936 -32.44 -5.33 -5.44
C GLN A 936 -31.38 -5.41 -6.54
N GLU A 937 -30.23 -6.05 -6.27
CA GLU A 937 -29.20 -6.35 -7.27
C GLU A 937 -29.71 -7.33 -8.34
N THR A 938 -30.42 -8.42 -7.99
CA THR A 938 -31.05 -9.30 -9.00
C THR A 938 -32.13 -8.59 -9.79
N GLU A 939 -32.93 -7.72 -9.18
CA GLU A 939 -34.03 -7.04 -9.88
C GLU A 939 -33.54 -5.93 -10.83
N ILE A 940 -32.42 -5.29 -10.49
CA ILE A 940 -31.73 -4.31 -11.35
C ILE A 940 -30.93 -5.02 -12.45
N LEU A 941 -30.25 -6.14 -12.15
CA LEU A 941 -29.55 -6.94 -13.18
C LEU A 941 -30.53 -7.56 -14.17
N ASP A 942 -31.67 -8.09 -13.72
CA ASP A 942 -32.71 -8.66 -14.59
C ASP A 942 -33.39 -7.57 -15.43
N LYS A 943 -33.61 -6.37 -14.89
CA LYS A 943 -34.09 -5.22 -15.67
C LYS A 943 -33.05 -4.77 -16.70
N ALA A 944 -31.77 -4.68 -16.34
CA ALA A 944 -30.69 -4.30 -17.26
C ALA A 944 -30.45 -5.35 -18.36
N LEU A 945 -30.50 -6.64 -18.03
CA LEU A 945 -30.43 -7.75 -18.98
C LEU A 945 -31.65 -7.79 -19.89
N SER A 946 -32.87 -7.49 -19.40
CA SER A 946 -34.05 -7.39 -20.26
C SER A 946 -33.95 -6.22 -21.26
N ILE A 947 -33.40 -5.07 -20.84
CA ILE A 947 -33.18 -3.90 -21.71
C ILE A 947 -32.08 -4.19 -22.76
N LEU A 948 -31.00 -4.88 -22.38
CA LEU A 948 -29.92 -5.26 -23.30
C LEU A 948 -30.36 -6.35 -24.29
N THR A 949 -31.21 -7.29 -23.86
CA THR A 949 -31.74 -8.35 -24.73
C THR A 949 -32.76 -7.78 -25.74
N ILE A 950 -33.53 -6.76 -25.35
CA ILE A 950 -34.43 -6.05 -26.27
C ILE A 950 -33.63 -5.25 -27.32
N ASN A 951 -32.52 -4.59 -26.95
CA ASN A 951 -31.68 -3.86 -27.90
C ASN A 951 -30.88 -4.76 -28.85
N ALA A 952 -30.55 -6.00 -28.45
CA ALA A 952 -29.95 -6.99 -29.34
C ALA A 952 -30.95 -7.59 -30.34
N PHE A 953 -32.26 -7.60 -30.01
CA PHE A 953 -33.31 -8.12 -30.88
C PHE A 953 -33.75 -7.12 -31.98
N PHE A 954 -33.45 -5.82 -31.82
CA PHE A 954 -33.75 -4.78 -32.81
C PHE A 954 -32.55 -4.37 -33.70
N LYS A 955 -31.41 -5.06 -33.59
CA LYS A 955 -30.23 -4.88 -34.45
C LYS A 955 -29.74 -6.19 -35.10
N GLY A 956 -30.67 -7.08 -35.43
CA GLY A 956 -30.48 -8.23 -36.32
C GLY A 956 -31.27 -8.05 -37.59
#